data_AF-M5RRH8-F1
#
_entry.id   AF-M5RRH8-F1
#
_cell.length_a   1.000
_cell.length_b   1.000
_cell.length_c   1.000
_cell.angle_alpha   90.00
_cell.angle_beta   90.00
_cell.angle_gamma   90.00
#
_symmetry.space_group_name_H-M   'P 1'
#
loop_
_entity.id
_entity.type
_entity.pdbx_description
1 polymer ?
#
loop_
_entity_poly.entity_id
_entity_poly.type
_entity_poly.pdbx_seq_one_letter_code
_entity_poly.pdbx_strand_id
1 'polypeptide(L)'
;MIDMTLGRSLRSILVTGCLVLALCSASSANAQQNQAHHWDFSPALLQGTTLSARQGESRLTLPNSDSIDKDAPFGWIKNASSFIEIDKPNQSAVLPKSAFSVAAWVRVDKFSDWTGIISAIEDNGGEEYGWMLGLQGRSFTFALASTASDDGNGLLTYCKAPLFSIAGRWSLVSATFDGDTMRLFVDGKMVNQSSQQKGDVLYPDQGVRLAIGAYVDRDETHPLNGRVGECWITDEVWSPDAIQTLYAAGRDRYPDAPLIDHDPLDGFTIRSFETRPKRDTNSDRLPNAQLIAPAGDTFMYPARPVDAAISDNNDVIAVKDNVAVVFFDAKTWKVIDRLPFPDGGASMHGIAFAADGKTLWATNAQRSLFEAIKKADRWMWSRVIALPGSDGGHSHPCGIAHDADRDRLYVCLSRNNTVAEVDLDTGQLLREIPVGVAPYDVVLLPDQQALIVSNWGGRHPRDDEKSAPSSGTEVLVDDRGVAKSGTVGRVDLTSAVQVREVHTGLHPADLELAADGETIYVANANSDTVSMIRTSDMSILQSIVVRPDPNLPYGSATNALALSDDEQTLYAANGGNNAVGVLKRDDSDAAWNLAGFIPTAWYPAALVFANDSIYVANTKGIGSRNNTDPNKFSVKQFLGAVSKVAVPTETELARYSEEAHRLIQVPRMLRQQIRASKTKDVAPVAVPKQIGHPSLIKHVVYVIKENRTYDQVLGDLPQGDGEPKLCDYPRAITPNHHRLAEQFVLLDNFYCNGVNSSDGHSWATEGNVTDHLEKSFGGFTRSYSFGDDPLNYSSTGFIWDNVLLHGLSFRNYGEMDYAGTIPADASFSQIYDDFKSGTHKIGFTKSIGIETLARYSCPTYPGWNMRIPDVLRAKAFIDELQVAQQKGEWYDFMIVYLPQDHTSGMSSGMPHPQAHMADNDLALGQVVEAISKSRFWKETAVFVVEDDPQAGYDHIDGHRSVCLVSSPYIRRGAVVSSFYNQTSVLHTMQRILGLPPMNQMDATAPIMFDCFQDTPDLTPYESVVPETPLNKIVVGPEAYPENMKKWFVATANEDFEGFDRADEDTLNRILWHAARGDDVPYPAEWAGAHGRGLKQRGLIISEEDDDD
;
A
#
# COMPACT_ATOMS: atom_id res chain seq x y z
N MET A 1 84.99 -24.24 -9.90
CA MET A 1 85.56 -23.07 -9.19
C MET A 1 84.41 -22.32 -8.55
N ILE A 2 84.65 -21.78 -7.35
CA ILE A 2 83.73 -21.14 -6.40
C ILE A 2 82.86 -20.04 -7.05
N ASP A 3 81.53 -19.99 -6.77
CA ASP A 3 80.83 -18.96 -5.94
C ASP A 3 79.29 -18.87 -6.19
N MET A 4 78.52 -18.47 -5.15
CA MET A 4 77.15 -17.85 -5.03
C MET A 4 76.01 -18.18 -6.05
N THR A 5 74.70 -18.31 -5.76
CA THR A 5 73.80 -17.83 -4.67
C THR A 5 72.43 -18.56 -4.67
N LEU A 6 71.86 -18.75 -3.47
CA LEU A 6 70.47 -18.84 -2.96
C LEU A 6 69.25 -19.42 -3.73
N GLY A 7 68.50 -20.29 -3.02
CA GLY A 7 67.06 -20.08 -2.75
C GLY A 7 66.08 -21.25 -2.91
N ARG A 8 65.91 -22.13 -1.88
CA ARG A 8 64.75 -23.05 -1.74
C ARG A 8 64.32 -23.27 -0.28
N SER A 9 63.02 -23.07 -0.07
CA SER A 9 62.04 -23.85 0.71
C SER A 9 62.20 -24.20 2.21
N LEU A 10 61.17 -23.79 2.97
CA LEU A 10 60.27 -24.56 3.85
C LEU A 10 60.74 -25.17 5.19
N ARG A 11 59.87 -24.86 6.19
CA ARG A 11 59.59 -25.45 7.51
C ARG A 11 60.52 -25.06 8.67
N SER A 12 59.97 -24.33 9.65
CA SER A 12 59.71 -24.82 11.02
C SER A 12 59.12 -23.71 11.90
N ILE A 13 58.21 -24.13 12.78
CA ILE A 13 57.58 -23.37 13.87
C ILE A 13 58.63 -23.02 14.94
N LEU A 14 58.71 -21.75 15.35
CA LEU A 14 59.33 -21.33 16.61
C LEU A 14 58.62 -20.07 17.12
N VAL A 15 57.80 -20.28 18.15
CA VAL A 15 57.20 -19.25 19.00
C VAL A 15 58.33 -18.45 19.64
N THR A 16 58.43 -17.17 19.33
CA THR A 16 59.25 -16.22 20.10
C THR A 16 58.30 -15.17 20.67
N GLY A 17 58.17 -15.18 22.00
CA GLY A 17 57.40 -14.20 22.73
C GLY A 17 58.05 -12.82 22.65
N CYS A 18 57.23 -11.82 22.37
CA CYS A 18 57.55 -10.43 22.69
C CYS A 18 56.62 -9.98 23.82
N LEU A 19 57.19 -9.98 25.01
CA LEU A 19 56.79 -9.19 26.16
C LEU A 19 56.74 -7.71 25.73
N VAL A 20 55.60 -7.04 25.91
CA VAL A 20 55.55 -5.57 26.03
C VAL A 20 55.09 -5.26 27.45
N LEU A 21 56.09 -4.97 28.29
CA LEU A 21 55.95 -4.28 29.57
C LEU A 21 56.34 -2.82 29.34
N ALA A 22 55.38 -1.91 29.51
CA ALA A 22 55.61 -0.50 29.86
C ALA A 22 54.32 0.01 30.53
N LEU A 23 54.31 0.06 31.86
CA LEU A 23 54.63 1.24 32.67
C LEU A 23 53.60 2.37 32.52
N CYS A 24 52.56 2.31 33.36
CA CYS A 24 51.96 3.51 33.97
C CYS A 24 51.77 3.22 35.46
N SER A 25 52.73 3.64 36.27
CA SER A 25 52.59 3.64 37.72
C SER A 25 52.00 4.97 38.20
N ALA A 26 50.80 4.84 38.78
CA ALA A 26 50.29 5.57 39.95
C ALA A 26 50.15 7.11 39.89
N SER A 27 48.90 7.55 39.75
CA SER A 27 48.29 8.42 40.77
C SER A 27 47.24 7.60 41.53
N SER A 28 47.58 7.20 42.75
CA SER A 28 46.69 6.50 43.67
C SER A 28 45.71 7.49 44.33
N ALA A 29 44.43 7.38 43.98
CA ALA A 29 43.32 7.80 44.83
C ALA A 29 42.10 6.93 44.49
N ASN A 30 41.71 6.08 45.44
CA ASN A 30 40.53 5.20 45.46
C ASN A 30 40.36 4.21 44.30
N ALA A 31 41.09 3.10 44.39
CA ALA A 31 40.67 1.83 43.79
C ALA A 31 39.42 1.31 44.52
N GLN A 32 38.23 1.64 44.01
CA GLN A 32 37.13 0.69 44.02
C GLN A 32 37.52 -0.38 42.99
N GLN A 33 37.52 -1.67 43.35
CA GLN A 33 37.77 -2.75 42.39
C GLN A 33 36.70 -2.66 41.29
N ASN A 34 37.04 -2.17 40.10
CA ASN A 34 36.13 -2.21 38.94
C ASN A 34 35.87 -3.68 38.60
N GLN A 35 34.63 -4.13 38.78
CA GLN A 35 34.24 -5.51 38.56
C GLN A 35 33.84 -5.69 37.10
N ALA A 36 34.82 -5.97 36.23
CA ALA A 36 34.56 -6.27 34.83
C ALA A 36 34.26 -7.76 34.66
N HIS A 37 33.08 -8.06 34.10
CA HIS A 37 32.64 -9.40 33.75
C HIS A 37 32.62 -9.58 32.24
N HIS A 38 33.30 -10.63 31.79
CA HIS A 38 33.41 -10.96 30.37
C HIS A 38 33.19 -12.45 30.18
N TRP A 39 32.23 -12.81 29.33
CA TRP A 39 31.98 -14.19 28.94
C TRP A 39 32.17 -14.35 27.44
N ASP A 40 33.02 -15.31 27.07
CA ASP A 40 32.95 -15.98 25.78
C ASP A 40 32.29 -17.35 26.00
N PHE A 41 31.51 -17.83 25.04
CA PHE A 41 30.78 -19.09 25.19
C PHE A 41 31.62 -20.30 24.79
N SER A 42 32.95 -20.18 24.91
CA SER A 42 33.86 -21.22 24.43
C SER A 42 33.69 -22.51 25.24
N PRO A 43 33.72 -23.70 24.60
CA PRO A 43 33.61 -24.97 25.29
C PRO A 43 34.66 -25.19 26.39
N ALA A 44 35.80 -24.48 26.32
CA ALA A 44 36.88 -24.54 27.31
C ALA A 44 36.48 -23.94 28.68
N LEU A 45 35.53 -23.00 28.72
CA LEU A 45 35.06 -22.37 29.94
C LEU A 45 33.81 -23.06 30.53
N LEU A 46 33.27 -24.06 29.83
CA LEU A 46 32.06 -24.78 30.21
C LEU A 46 32.38 -26.09 30.96
N GLN A 47 31.91 -26.19 32.21
CA GLN A 47 31.96 -27.43 33.00
C GLN A 47 30.55 -27.85 33.41
N GLY A 48 30.01 -28.89 32.75
CA GLY A 48 28.63 -29.31 32.94
C GLY A 48 27.65 -28.25 32.43
N THR A 49 26.85 -27.68 33.33
CA THR A 49 25.98 -26.53 33.05
C THR A 49 26.56 -25.21 33.56
N THR A 50 27.80 -25.17 34.06
CA THR A 50 28.39 -23.95 34.61
C THR A 50 29.43 -23.36 33.66
N LEU A 51 29.24 -22.12 33.22
CA LEU A 51 30.20 -21.36 32.41
C LEU A 51 30.98 -20.37 33.29
N SER A 52 32.30 -20.46 33.29
CA SER A 52 33.16 -19.51 34.01
C SER A 52 33.37 -18.24 33.19
N ALA A 53 33.42 -17.07 33.85
CA ALA A 53 33.82 -15.85 33.17
C ALA A 53 35.28 -15.92 32.68
N ARG A 54 35.56 -15.35 31.52
CA ARG A 54 36.92 -15.18 30.99
C ARG A 54 37.69 -14.12 31.78
N GLN A 55 36.97 -13.11 32.28
CA GLN A 55 37.45 -12.10 33.21
C GLN A 55 36.36 -11.84 34.27
N GLY A 56 36.77 -11.81 35.55
CA GLY A 56 35.88 -11.74 36.71
C GLY A 56 35.71 -13.09 37.42
N GLU A 57 35.16 -13.09 38.65
CA GLU A 57 34.99 -14.30 39.47
C GLU A 57 33.61 -14.98 39.31
N SER A 58 32.69 -14.34 38.57
CA SER A 58 31.31 -14.81 38.39
C SER A 58 31.19 -16.03 37.49
N ARG A 59 30.16 -16.85 37.75
CA ARG A 59 29.82 -18.05 36.98
C ARG A 59 28.38 -17.96 36.50
N LEU A 60 28.13 -18.38 35.27
CA LEU A 60 26.78 -18.49 34.70
C LEU A 60 26.31 -19.94 34.81
N THR A 61 25.03 -20.13 35.13
CA THR A 61 24.39 -21.46 35.14
C THR A 61 23.51 -21.55 33.88
N LEU A 62 23.84 -22.47 32.99
CA LEU A 62 23.04 -22.76 31.80
C LEU A 62 21.84 -23.65 32.17
N PRO A 63 20.68 -23.47 31.50
CA PRO A 63 19.54 -24.38 31.67
C PRO A 63 19.90 -25.83 31.30
N ASN A 64 20.74 -26.00 30.27
CA ASN A 64 21.37 -27.27 29.91
C ASN A 64 22.68 -27.00 29.13
N SER A 65 23.54 -28.01 29.00
CA SER A 65 24.83 -27.86 28.31
C SER A 65 24.73 -27.74 26.78
N ASP A 66 23.54 -27.96 26.21
CA ASP A 66 23.29 -27.92 24.76
C ASP A 66 22.87 -26.54 24.27
N SER A 67 22.57 -25.61 25.19
CA SER A 67 22.32 -24.19 24.94
C SER A 67 23.51 -23.47 24.27
N ILE A 68 24.71 -24.06 24.34
CA ILE A 68 25.92 -23.57 23.65
C ILE A 68 26.23 -24.47 22.45
N ASP A 69 26.53 -23.86 21.30
CA ASP A 69 27.06 -24.54 20.12
C ASP A 69 28.53 -24.87 20.28
N LYS A 70 28.83 -26.15 20.54
CA LYS A 70 30.19 -26.62 20.82
C LYS A 70 31.04 -26.82 19.57
N ASP A 71 30.41 -26.82 18.39
CA ASP A 71 31.09 -27.00 17.09
C ASP A 71 31.55 -25.65 16.49
N ALA A 72 31.08 -24.54 17.06
CA ALA A 72 31.55 -23.20 16.72
C ALA A 72 32.95 -22.93 17.31
N PRO A 73 33.87 -22.25 16.59
CA PRO A 73 35.26 -22.04 17.03
C PRO A 73 35.40 -21.34 18.40
N PHE A 74 34.38 -20.57 18.80
CA PHE A 74 34.33 -19.80 20.05
C PHE A 74 33.08 -20.06 20.90
N GLY A 75 32.19 -20.96 20.45
CA GLY A 75 30.86 -21.19 21.02
C GLY A 75 29.91 -19.98 20.94
N TRP A 76 28.60 -20.23 20.87
CA TRP A 76 27.54 -19.21 20.99
C TRP A 76 26.26 -19.81 21.55
N ILE A 77 25.39 -18.94 22.08
CA ILE A 77 24.04 -19.33 22.51
C ILE A 77 23.19 -19.72 21.27
N LYS A 78 22.52 -20.87 21.30
CA LYS A 78 21.73 -21.42 20.19
C LYS A 78 20.27 -20.93 20.19
N ASN A 79 19.86 -20.19 19.16
CA ASN A 79 18.45 -20.01 18.74
C ASN A 79 17.46 -19.48 19.80
N ALA A 80 16.21 -19.26 19.39
CA ALA A 80 15.14 -18.70 20.22
C ALA A 80 14.70 -19.58 21.42
N SER A 81 15.29 -20.75 21.65
CA SER A 81 14.97 -21.63 22.77
C SER A 81 16.11 -21.80 23.77
N SER A 82 17.25 -21.15 23.55
CA SER A 82 18.38 -21.17 24.48
C SER A 82 18.72 -19.75 24.90
N PHE A 83 18.61 -19.47 26.19
CA PHE A 83 19.14 -18.27 26.84
C PHE A 83 19.70 -18.66 28.20
N ILE A 84 20.48 -17.78 28.81
CA ILE A 84 21.19 -18.06 30.06
C ILE A 84 20.65 -17.15 31.15
N GLU A 85 20.16 -17.70 32.25
CA GLU A 85 19.81 -16.96 33.46
C GLU A 85 20.93 -17.09 34.50
N ILE A 86 21.28 -16.00 35.17
CA ILE A 86 22.24 -16.03 36.28
C ILE A 86 21.49 -16.36 37.57
N ASP A 87 21.99 -17.29 38.39
CA ASP A 87 21.38 -17.61 39.68
C ASP A 87 21.34 -16.39 40.63
N LYS A 88 20.20 -16.17 41.31
CA LYS A 88 19.96 -15.02 42.21
C LYS A 88 21.10 -14.67 43.18
N PRO A 89 21.77 -15.63 43.86
CA PRO A 89 22.88 -15.32 44.77
C PRO A 89 24.10 -14.67 44.10
N ASN A 90 24.29 -14.88 42.79
CA ASN A 90 25.41 -14.34 42.01
C ASN A 90 25.04 -13.05 41.26
N GLN A 91 23.75 -12.76 41.08
CA GLN A 91 23.27 -11.58 40.34
C GLN A 91 23.71 -10.27 40.99
N SER A 92 23.59 -10.13 42.32
CA SER A 92 23.96 -8.88 43.03
C SER A 92 25.43 -8.50 42.91
N ALA A 93 26.31 -9.46 42.58
CA ALA A 93 27.72 -9.21 42.35
C ALA A 93 28.00 -8.75 40.91
N VAL A 94 27.08 -8.94 39.97
CA VAL A 94 27.23 -8.61 38.54
C VAL A 94 26.43 -7.38 38.13
N LEU A 95 25.31 -7.12 38.82
CA LEU A 95 24.40 -6.03 38.47
C LEU A 95 25.02 -4.66 38.76
N PRO A 96 25.12 -3.78 37.75
CA PRO A 96 25.67 -2.45 37.92
C PRO A 96 24.74 -1.57 38.76
N LYS A 97 25.31 -0.64 39.54
CA LYS A 97 24.54 0.22 40.46
C LYS A 97 24.35 1.65 39.97
N SER A 98 25.43 2.36 39.63
CA SER A 98 25.38 3.80 39.40
C SER A 98 25.89 4.24 38.04
N ALA A 99 26.94 3.59 37.52
CA ALA A 99 27.49 3.85 36.21
C ALA A 99 28.08 2.55 35.63
N PHE A 100 27.87 2.28 34.34
CA PHE A 100 28.28 1.02 33.72
C PHE A 100 28.35 1.06 32.19
N SER A 101 28.97 0.01 31.63
CA SER A 101 28.88 -0.35 30.22
C SER A 101 28.45 -1.80 30.06
N VAL A 102 27.66 -2.05 29.03
CA VAL A 102 27.25 -3.38 28.58
C VAL A 102 27.50 -3.52 27.09
N ALA A 103 27.98 -4.68 26.65
CA ALA A 103 28.18 -4.95 25.23
C ALA A 103 27.97 -6.41 24.88
N ALA A 104 27.58 -6.69 23.64
CA ALA A 104 27.52 -8.02 23.08
C ALA A 104 27.87 -8.02 21.60
N TRP A 105 28.62 -9.04 21.16
CA TRP A 105 28.57 -9.48 19.77
C TRP A 105 27.32 -10.33 19.57
N VAL A 106 26.42 -9.85 18.73
CA VAL A 106 25.11 -10.44 18.50
C VAL A 106 24.85 -10.60 17.01
N ARG A 107 24.20 -11.71 16.63
CA ARG A 107 23.61 -11.89 15.32
C ARG A 107 22.13 -12.13 15.47
N VAL A 108 21.31 -11.27 14.89
CA VAL A 108 19.84 -11.41 14.92
C VAL A 108 19.40 -12.13 13.66
N ASP A 109 18.86 -13.34 13.77
CA ASP A 109 18.41 -14.12 12.61
C ASP A 109 16.97 -13.80 12.19
N LYS A 110 16.12 -13.35 13.14
CA LYS A 110 14.78 -12.82 12.87
C LYS A 110 14.47 -11.72 13.88
N PHE A 111 13.94 -10.59 13.42
CA PHE A 111 13.50 -9.51 14.30
C PHE A 111 12.17 -9.83 14.96
N SER A 112 12.03 -9.39 16.21
CA SER A 112 10.85 -9.50 17.06
C SER A 112 10.86 -8.37 18.08
N ASP A 113 9.68 -8.00 18.55
CA ASP A 113 9.57 -7.02 19.62
C ASP A 113 10.09 -7.56 20.96
N TRP A 114 10.47 -6.62 21.83
CA TRP A 114 10.80 -6.85 23.25
C TRP A 114 11.87 -7.90 23.51
N THR A 115 12.81 -8.07 22.58
CA THR A 115 13.78 -9.16 22.62
C THR A 115 15.05 -8.74 23.34
N GLY A 116 15.44 -9.42 24.42
CA GLY A 116 16.65 -9.09 25.18
C GLY A 116 17.91 -9.76 24.61
N ILE A 117 19.00 -9.00 24.55
CA ILE A 117 20.36 -9.52 24.28
C ILE A 117 21.08 -9.73 25.61
N ILE A 118 21.04 -8.73 26.48
CA ILE A 118 21.43 -8.81 27.89
C ILE A 118 20.41 -7.99 28.66
N SER A 119 19.70 -8.61 29.62
CA SER A 119 18.64 -7.92 30.36
C SER A 119 18.67 -8.23 31.84
N ALA A 120 18.45 -7.21 32.66
CA ALA A 120 18.10 -7.31 34.06
C ALA A 120 16.95 -6.32 34.32
N ILE A 121 15.77 -6.69 33.88
CA ILE A 121 14.60 -5.82 33.71
C ILE A 121 13.34 -6.47 34.31
N GLU A 122 12.40 -5.65 34.72
CA GLU A 122 11.03 -6.04 35.09
C GLU A 122 10.08 -4.98 34.53
N ASP A 123 9.13 -5.37 33.68
CA ASP A 123 8.15 -4.46 33.06
C ASP A 123 6.74 -5.08 33.11
N ASN A 124 6.07 -4.90 34.26
CA ASN A 124 4.78 -5.54 34.54
C ASN A 124 3.66 -4.51 34.70
N GLY A 125 3.34 -3.84 33.58
CA GLY A 125 2.29 -2.84 33.49
C GLY A 125 2.68 -1.54 34.17
N GLY A 126 2.43 -1.43 35.48
CA GLY A 126 2.84 -0.25 36.26
C GLY A 126 4.19 -0.42 36.96
N GLU A 127 4.78 -1.62 37.02
CA GLU A 127 6.02 -1.85 37.75
C GLU A 127 7.21 -1.91 36.77
N GLU A 128 7.99 -0.83 36.65
CA GLU A 128 9.09 -0.68 35.67
C GLU A 128 10.48 -0.57 36.33
N TYR A 129 11.31 -1.60 36.23
CA TYR A 129 12.61 -1.66 36.91
C TYR A 129 13.75 -2.16 36.02
N GLY A 130 14.97 -1.75 36.34
CA GLY A 130 16.20 -2.32 35.80
C GLY A 130 16.60 -1.79 34.43
N TRP A 131 17.19 -2.65 33.59
CA TRP A 131 17.72 -2.28 32.28
C TRP A 131 17.77 -3.44 31.28
N MET A 132 17.77 -3.10 29.99
CA MET A 132 17.89 -4.06 28.90
C MET A 132 18.75 -3.49 27.77
N LEU A 133 19.74 -4.25 27.31
CA LEU A 133 20.28 -4.14 25.96
C LEU A 133 19.58 -5.18 25.08
N GLY A 134 18.83 -4.75 24.07
CA GLY A 134 17.92 -5.62 23.34
C GLY A 134 17.46 -5.07 21.99
N LEU A 135 16.28 -5.50 21.55
CA LEU A 135 15.60 -5.11 20.33
C LEU A 135 14.17 -4.71 20.65
N GLN A 136 13.68 -3.70 19.93
CA GLN A 136 12.28 -3.41 19.78
C GLN A 136 12.01 -3.26 18.28
N GLY A 137 11.15 -4.10 17.72
CA GLY A 137 11.01 -4.33 16.30
C GLY A 137 12.36 -4.65 15.65
N ARG A 138 12.80 -3.75 14.77
CA ARG A 138 14.09 -3.84 14.05
C ARG A 138 15.18 -2.93 14.61
N SER A 139 14.95 -2.29 15.75
CA SER A 139 15.91 -1.34 16.34
C SER A 139 16.58 -1.94 17.56
N PHE A 140 17.92 -1.94 17.56
CA PHE A 140 18.68 -2.14 18.79
C PHE A 140 18.30 -1.06 19.80
N THR A 141 18.08 -1.46 21.04
CA THR A 141 17.50 -0.60 22.07
C THR A 141 18.25 -0.81 23.38
N PHE A 142 18.49 0.28 24.08
CA PHE A 142 18.93 0.27 25.48
C PHE A 142 17.83 0.90 26.34
N ALA A 143 17.26 0.12 27.24
CA ALA A 143 16.25 0.54 28.19
C ALA A 143 16.83 0.62 29.61
N LEU A 144 16.40 1.60 30.40
CA LEU A 144 16.90 1.82 31.77
C LEU A 144 15.86 2.57 32.63
N ALA A 145 15.71 2.15 33.89
CA ALA A 145 15.04 2.89 34.95
C ALA A 145 16.03 3.25 36.07
N SER A 146 15.93 4.46 36.61
CA SER A 146 16.82 4.96 37.65
C SER A 146 16.09 5.74 38.75
N THR A 147 16.66 5.72 39.94
CA THR A 147 16.08 6.22 41.19
C THR A 147 15.71 7.70 41.20
N ALA A 148 16.44 8.58 40.50
CA ALA A 148 16.14 10.01 40.49
C ALA A 148 15.09 10.41 39.44
N SER A 149 14.74 9.49 38.54
CA SER A 149 13.73 9.68 37.49
C SER A 149 12.48 8.81 37.73
N ASP A 150 12.45 8.07 38.84
CA ASP A 150 11.33 7.25 39.29
C ASP A 150 10.09 8.11 39.58
N ASP A 151 8.95 7.73 39.03
CA ASP A 151 7.64 8.39 39.17
C ASP A 151 6.76 7.78 40.28
N GLY A 152 7.29 6.80 41.02
CA GLY A 152 6.63 6.13 42.15
C GLY A 152 6.43 4.64 41.95
N ASN A 153 6.54 4.17 40.71
CA ASN A 153 6.40 2.77 40.30
C ASN A 153 7.40 2.38 39.20
N GLY A 154 8.41 3.23 38.98
CA GLY A 154 9.41 3.07 37.93
C GLY A 154 9.06 3.82 36.65
N LEU A 155 10.09 4.35 35.98
CA LEU A 155 9.99 4.97 34.67
C LEU A 155 11.11 4.44 33.77
N LEU A 156 10.77 3.67 32.74
CA LEU A 156 11.73 3.07 31.81
C LEU A 156 11.94 3.97 30.57
N THR A 157 13.16 4.47 30.39
CA THR A 157 13.52 5.23 29.17
C THR A 157 14.17 4.31 28.16
N TYR A 158 13.72 4.42 26.90
CA TYR A 158 14.25 3.66 25.76
C TYR A 158 15.12 4.54 24.85
N CYS A 159 16.40 4.20 24.72
CA CYS A 159 17.33 4.77 23.75
C CYS A 159 17.47 3.81 22.55
N LYS A 160 16.88 4.16 21.40
CA LYS A 160 16.75 3.26 20.22
C LYS A 160 17.69 3.67 19.09
N ALA A 161 18.31 2.70 18.42
CA ALA A 161 19.06 2.93 17.18
C ALA A 161 18.11 3.23 16.01
N PRO A 162 18.52 4.06 15.02
CA PRO A 162 17.83 4.13 13.73
C PRO A 162 17.70 2.74 13.10
N LEU A 163 16.61 2.48 12.36
CA LEU A 163 16.37 1.21 11.66
C LEU A 163 17.57 0.86 10.75
N PHE A 164 18.40 -0.10 11.18
CA PHE A 164 19.66 -0.43 10.50
C PHE A 164 19.93 -1.94 10.43
N SER A 165 19.03 -2.76 10.94
CA SER A 165 19.34 -4.16 11.19
C SER A 165 18.92 -5.03 9.99
N ILE A 166 19.91 -5.69 9.41
CA ILE A 166 19.74 -6.75 8.42
C ILE A 166 19.82 -8.07 9.20
N ALA A 167 18.80 -8.91 9.07
CA ALA A 167 18.78 -10.21 9.70
C ALA A 167 19.97 -11.05 9.19
N GLY A 168 20.61 -11.81 10.08
CA GLY A 168 21.75 -12.68 9.78
C GLY A 168 23.13 -12.02 9.91
N ARG A 169 23.23 -10.71 10.14
CA ARG A 169 24.51 -9.99 10.33
C ARG A 169 24.98 -10.04 11.79
N TRP A 170 26.29 -10.23 12.01
CA TRP A 170 26.93 -10.01 13.31
C TRP A 170 27.18 -8.51 13.54
N SER A 171 26.79 -8.00 14.70
CA SER A 171 27.02 -6.61 15.13
C SER A 171 27.54 -6.56 16.55
N LEU A 172 28.42 -5.59 16.83
CA LEU A 172 28.73 -5.21 18.20
C LEU A 172 27.69 -4.19 18.66
N VAL A 173 26.84 -4.57 19.60
CA VAL A 173 25.88 -3.67 20.22
C VAL A 173 26.37 -3.37 21.62
N SER A 174 26.50 -2.10 21.97
CA SER A 174 26.96 -1.69 23.29
C SER A 174 26.23 -0.46 23.79
N ALA A 175 26.05 -0.38 25.10
CA ALA A 175 25.46 0.77 25.75
C ALA A 175 26.28 1.19 26.98
N THR A 176 26.25 2.49 27.29
CA THR A 176 26.88 3.06 28.48
C THR A 176 25.90 3.94 29.25
N PHE A 177 26.00 3.94 30.57
CA PHE A 177 25.27 4.85 31.45
C PHE A 177 26.25 5.41 32.50
N ASP A 178 26.36 6.73 32.59
CA ASP A 178 27.32 7.39 33.49
C ASP A 178 26.69 7.93 34.80
N GLY A 179 25.44 7.53 35.07
CA GLY A 179 24.63 8.06 36.17
C GLY A 179 23.80 9.29 35.79
N ASP A 180 24.00 9.85 34.60
CA ASP A 180 23.26 11.03 34.09
C ASP A 180 22.81 10.88 32.63
N THR A 181 23.55 10.12 31.81
CA THR A 181 23.29 9.95 30.38
C THR A 181 23.46 8.49 29.96
N MET A 182 22.43 7.95 29.31
CA MET A 182 22.48 6.67 28.62
C MET A 182 22.88 6.86 27.15
N ARG A 183 23.76 6.01 26.62
CA ARG A 183 24.26 6.08 25.24
C ARG A 183 24.21 4.70 24.61
N LEU A 184 23.75 4.62 23.37
CA LEU A 184 23.72 3.39 22.58
C LEU A 184 24.69 3.50 21.40
N PHE A 185 25.42 2.42 21.17
CA PHE A 185 26.39 2.28 20.09
C PHE A 185 26.14 0.98 19.33
N VAL A 186 26.34 1.05 18.01
CA VAL A 186 26.30 -0.11 17.10
C VAL A 186 27.56 -0.07 16.24
N ASP A 187 28.27 -1.19 16.19
CA ASP A 187 29.50 -1.38 15.40
C ASP A 187 30.57 -0.29 15.64
N GLY A 188 30.74 0.08 16.92
CA GLY A 188 31.72 1.08 17.34
C GLY A 188 31.23 2.53 17.30
N LYS A 189 30.09 2.81 16.65
CA LYS A 189 29.57 4.17 16.47
C LYS A 189 28.41 4.46 17.42
N MET A 190 28.41 5.65 18.02
CA MET A 190 27.27 6.11 18.81
C MET A 190 26.08 6.38 17.88
N VAL A 191 24.95 5.75 18.14
CA VAL A 191 23.75 5.85 17.30
C VAL A 191 22.62 6.63 17.98
N ASN A 192 22.60 6.68 19.31
CA ASN A 192 21.64 7.48 20.08
C ASN A 192 22.13 7.74 21.51
N GLN A 193 21.57 8.74 22.18
CA GLN A 193 21.77 9.03 23.61
C GLN A 193 20.53 9.67 24.24
N SER A 194 20.36 9.54 25.55
CA SER A 194 19.30 10.19 26.33
C SER A 194 19.80 10.58 27.71
N SER A 195 19.33 11.72 28.23
CA SER A 195 19.64 12.22 29.58
C SER A 195 18.40 12.25 30.50
N GLN A 196 17.36 11.47 30.17
CA GLN A 196 16.12 11.41 30.96
C GLN A 196 16.32 10.65 32.28
N GLN A 197 17.14 9.60 32.30
CA GLN A 197 17.43 8.78 33.48
C GLN A 197 18.63 9.34 34.23
N LYS A 198 18.50 9.50 35.56
CA LYS A 198 19.55 9.99 36.46
C LYS A 198 19.61 9.21 37.77
N GLY A 199 20.81 9.13 38.36
CA GLY A 199 21.06 8.43 39.63
C GLY A 199 21.26 6.93 39.46
N ASP A 200 21.18 6.21 40.59
CA ASP A 200 21.40 4.76 40.62
C ASP A 200 20.30 4.01 39.87
N VAL A 201 20.64 2.89 39.24
CA VAL A 201 19.70 1.97 38.58
C VAL A 201 18.66 1.50 39.59
N LEU A 202 17.38 1.59 39.22
CA LEU A 202 16.26 1.21 40.06
C LEU A 202 16.00 -0.29 39.90
N TYR A 203 16.28 -1.08 40.94
CA TYR A 203 15.99 -2.52 40.98
C TYR A 203 14.89 -2.83 42.00
N PRO A 204 14.06 -3.88 41.80
CA PRO A 204 13.00 -4.23 42.74
C PRO A 204 13.56 -4.91 44.00
N ASP A 205 12.92 -4.69 45.16
CA ASP A 205 13.35 -5.23 46.46
C ASP A 205 13.45 -6.76 46.48
N GLN A 206 12.65 -7.45 45.67
CA GLN A 206 12.63 -8.91 45.53
C GLN A 206 13.71 -9.49 44.59
N GLY A 207 14.52 -8.61 43.99
CA GLY A 207 15.57 -8.91 43.01
C GLY A 207 15.06 -9.09 41.59
N VAL A 208 15.92 -8.83 40.59
CA VAL A 208 15.63 -8.93 39.15
C VAL A 208 16.42 -10.08 38.51
N ARG A 209 15.90 -10.70 37.44
CA ARG A 209 16.60 -11.78 36.73
C ARG A 209 17.58 -11.22 35.70
N LEU A 210 18.85 -11.58 35.79
CA LEU A 210 19.83 -11.27 34.75
C LEU A 210 19.88 -12.41 33.72
N ALA A 211 19.52 -12.09 32.48
CA ALA A 211 19.49 -13.00 31.35
C ALA A 211 20.43 -12.55 30.20
N ILE A 212 21.02 -13.52 29.50
CA ILE A 212 21.76 -13.32 28.25
C ILE A 212 21.07 -14.13 27.14
N GLY A 213 20.73 -13.46 26.04
CA GLY A 213 19.99 -14.05 24.92
C GLY A 213 18.48 -14.09 25.09
N ALA A 214 17.92 -13.41 26.09
CA ALA A 214 16.49 -13.19 26.25
C ALA A 214 16.22 -11.93 27.06
N TYR A 215 15.01 -11.39 26.91
CA TYR A 215 14.35 -10.57 27.92
C TYR A 215 13.57 -11.52 28.83
N VAL A 216 13.72 -11.38 30.14
CA VAL A 216 13.07 -12.25 31.14
C VAL A 216 12.66 -11.41 32.33
N ASP A 217 11.37 -11.39 32.62
CA ASP A 217 10.82 -10.84 33.86
C ASP A 217 10.01 -11.90 34.63
N ARG A 218 8.89 -11.51 35.27
CA ARG A 218 8.12 -12.36 36.18
C ARG A 218 7.15 -13.28 35.45
N ASP A 219 6.51 -12.80 34.40
CA ASP A 219 5.45 -13.48 33.65
C ASP A 219 5.65 -13.49 32.13
N GLU A 220 6.66 -12.77 31.61
CA GLU A 220 7.02 -12.75 30.21
C GLU A 220 8.46 -13.21 29.94
N THR A 221 8.68 -13.76 28.75
CA THR A 221 10.00 -14.19 28.29
C THR A 221 10.07 -14.05 26.78
N HIS A 222 10.96 -13.18 26.30
CA HIS A 222 11.16 -12.91 24.89
C HIS A 222 12.60 -13.26 24.48
N PRO A 223 12.82 -14.50 24.01
CA PRO A 223 14.15 -14.98 23.66
C PRO A 223 14.64 -14.39 22.34
N LEU A 224 15.95 -14.21 22.23
CA LEU A 224 16.60 -13.77 21.01
C LEU A 224 16.49 -14.82 19.91
N ASN A 225 15.81 -14.47 18.81
CA ASN A 225 15.91 -15.23 17.58
C ASN A 225 17.21 -14.88 16.86
N GLY A 226 18.30 -15.50 17.33
CA GLY A 226 19.65 -15.18 16.90
C GLY A 226 20.72 -15.93 17.69
N ARG A 227 21.90 -15.32 17.76
CA ARG A 227 23.09 -15.84 18.45
C ARG A 227 23.79 -14.72 19.23
N VAL A 228 24.27 -15.03 20.43
CA VAL A 228 25.19 -14.18 21.20
C VAL A 228 26.55 -14.87 21.24
N GLY A 229 27.59 -14.17 20.80
CA GLY A 229 28.96 -14.72 20.69
C GLY A 229 29.84 -14.42 21.90
N GLU A 230 29.81 -13.18 22.38
CA GLU A 230 30.62 -12.73 23.52
C GLU A 230 29.93 -11.51 24.13
N CYS A 231 29.99 -11.37 25.46
CA CYS A 231 29.33 -10.28 26.16
C CYS A 231 30.11 -9.75 27.36
N TRP A 232 29.88 -8.47 27.67
CA TRP A 232 30.54 -7.72 28.73
C TRP A 232 29.53 -6.98 29.60
N ILE A 233 29.76 -6.96 30.91
CA ILE A 233 29.12 -6.07 31.87
C ILE A 233 30.23 -5.53 32.78
N THR A 234 30.32 -4.21 32.93
CA THR A 234 31.36 -3.56 33.74
C THR A 234 30.85 -2.29 34.40
N ASP A 235 31.30 -2.00 35.62
CA ASP A 235 31.04 -0.74 36.32
C ASP A 235 31.84 0.45 35.75
N GLU A 236 32.65 0.23 34.70
CA GLU A 236 33.36 1.28 33.98
C GLU A 236 32.50 1.83 32.83
N VAL A 237 32.45 3.16 32.69
CA VAL A 237 31.84 3.83 31.54
C VAL A 237 32.88 3.92 30.43
N TRP A 238 32.73 3.12 29.38
CA TRP A 238 33.64 3.12 28.24
C TRP A 238 33.48 4.39 27.41
N SER A 239 34.62 4.94 26.98
CA SER A 239 34.65 6.04 26.01
C SER A 239 34.27 5.53 24.61
N PRO A 240 33.80 6.41 23.70
CA PRO A 240 33.59 6.04 22.30
C PRO A 240 34.82 5.37 21.65
N ASP A 241 36.03 5.85 21.95
CA ASP A 241 37.28 5.26 21.43
C ASP A 241 37.53 3.84 21.95
N ALA A 242 37.18 3.57 23.21
CA ALA A 242 37.29 2.23 23.78
C ALA A 242 36.32 1.25 23.12
N ILE A 243 35.08 1.69 22.85
CA ILE A 243 34.06 0.90 22.14
C ILE A 243 34.47 0.67 20.68
N GLN A 244 35.02 1.68 20.01
CA GLN A 244 35.55 1.54 18.66
C GLN A 244 36.75 0.57 18.61
N THR A 245 37.61 0.59 19.63
CA THR A 245 38.72 -0.36 19.77
C THR A 245 38.21 -1.77 19.99
N LEU A 246 37.16 -1.95 20.82
CA LEU A 246 36.50 -3.23 21.04
C LEU A 246 35.90 -3.79 19.76
N TYR A 247 35.23 -2.96 18.95
CA TYR A 247 34.73 -3.34 17.63
C TYR A 247 35.87 -3.77 16.69
N ALA A 248 36.91 -2.95 16.57
CA ALA A 248 38.05 -3.24 15.70
C ALA A 248 38.77 -4.55 16.05
N ALA A 249 38.85 -4.88 17.35
CA ALA A 249 39.45 -6.13 17.82
C ALA A 249 38.55 -7.37 17.60
N GLY A 250 37.23 -7.17 17.55
CA GLY A 250 36.25 -8.26 17.42
C GLY A 250 35.82 -8.59 15.99
N ARG A 251 35.82 -7.60 15.08
CA ARG A 251 35.25 -7.75 13.72
C ARG A 251 35.86 -8.88 12.90
N ASP A 252 37.15 -9.17 13.08
CA ASP A 252 37.85 -10.24 12.35
C ASP A 252 37.49 -11.63 12.91
N ARG A 253 37.02 -11.70 14.16
CA ARG A 253 36.58 -12.92 14.85
C ARG A 253 35.13 -13.29 14.50
N TYR A 254 34.30 -12.28 14.24
CA TYR A 254 32.93 -12.41 13.77
C TYR A 254 32.84 -11.89 12.32
N PRO A 255 33.47 -12.59 11.36
CA PRO A 255 33.51 -12.13 9.98
C PRO A 255 32.08 -12.04 9.44
N ASP A 256 31.86 -11.10 8.50
CA ASP A 256 30.62 -11.02 7.74
C ASP A 256 30.29 -12.42 7.18
N ALA A 257 29.21 -13.04 7.67
CA ALA A 257 28.69 -14.23 7.03
C ALA A 257 27.94 -13.80 5.75
N PRO A 258 28.03 -14.59 4.67
CA PRO A 258 27.32 -14.29 3.43
C PRO A 258 25.81 -14.28 3.70
N LEU A 259 25.19 -13.19 3.24
CA LEU A 259 23.94 -13.04 2.50
C LEU A 259 22.89 -14.12 2.76
N ILE A 260 21.68 -13.67 3.13
CA ILE A 260 20.49 -14.48 3.36
C ILE A 260 20.35 -15.55 2.26
N ASP A 261 20.64 -16.80 2.60
CA ASP A 261 20.40 -17.96 1.74
C ASP A 261 18.94 -18.41 1.97
N HIS A 262 18.03 -17.73 1.30
CA HIS A 262 16.72 -18.29 0.98
C HIS A 262 16.81 -18.84 -0.44
N ASP A 263 16.21 -20.01 -0.70
CA ASP A 263 15.92 -20.41 -2.07
C ASP A 263 14.98 -19.33 -2.64
N PRO A 264 15.43 -18.54 -3.62
CA PRO A 264 14.80 -17.29 -4.05
C PRO A 264 13.50 -17.56 -4.78
N LEU A 265 13.33 -18.80 -5.25
CA LEU A 265 12.14 -19.29 -5.89
C LEU A 265 11.28 -20.11 -4.92
N ASP A 266 11.66 -20.27 -3.66
CA ASP A 266 10.87 -21.01 -2.69
C ASP A 266 9.54 -20.32 -2.45
N GLY A 267 8.44 -21.04 -2.69
CA GLY A 267 7.09 -20.50 -2.73
C GLY A 267 6.78 -19.56 -3.91
N PHE A 268 7.75 -19.20 -4.77
CA PHE A 268 7.52 -18.37 -5.95
C PHE A 268 7.06 -19.22 -7.14
N THR A 269 5.77 -19.13 -7.45
CA THR A 269 5.18 -19.90 -8.56
C THR A 269 5.09 -19.04 -9.82
N ILE A 270 5.90 -19.37 -10.82
CA ILE A 270 5.82 -18.78 -12.17
C ILE A 270 4.90 -19.65 -13.03
N ARG A 271 4.04 -19.02 -13.81
CA ARG A 271 3.18 -19.70 -14.78
C ARG A 271 3.43 -19.14 -16.16
N SER A 272 3.93 -19.98 -17.06
CA SER A 272 4.06 -19.66 -18.48
C SER A 272 2.72 -19.86 -19.17
N PHE A 273 2.20 -18.84 -19.82
CA PHE A 273 1.05 -18.96 -20.71
C PHE A 273 1.50 -18.67 -22.14
N GLU A 274 1.39 -19.65 -23.03
CA GLU A 274 1.55 -19.40 -24.47
C GLU A 274 0.38 -18.53 -24.97
N THR A 275 0.68 -17.57 -25.84
CA THR A 275 -0.34 -16.84 -26.59
C THR A 275 -1.12 -17.83 -27.46
N ARG A 276 -2.35 -18.12 -27.04
CA ARG A 276 -3.24 -19.10 -27.69
C ARG A 276 -3.43 -18.76 -29.17
N PRO A 277 -3.15 -19.67 -30.13
CA PRO A 277 -3.62 -19.50 -31.50
C PRO A 277 -5.06 -20.03 -31.65
N LYS A 278 -5.84 -19.27 -32.44
CA LYS A 278 -7.22 -19.50 -32.95
C LYS A 278 -8.39 -19.21 -31.99
N ARG A 279 -9.02 -18.05 -32.22
CA ARG A 279 -10.47 -17.78 -32.18
C ARG A 279 -11.26 -18.64 -31.19
N ASP A 280 -10.87 -18.61 -29.93
CA ASP A 280 -11.83 -18.84 -28.87
C ASP A 280 -12.31 -17.43 -28.53
N THR A 281 -13.58 -17.13 -28.78
CA THR A 281 -14.25 -15.81 -28.61
C THR A 281 -14.38 -15.40 -27.14
N ASN A 282 -13.40 -15.81 -26.34
CA ASN A 282 -13.46 -16.09 -24.93
C ASN A 282 -12.20 -15.46 -24.29
N SER A 283 -11.97 -14.19 -24.57
CA SER A 283 -11.02 -13.34 -23.83
C SER A 283 -11.32 -13.40 -22.33
N ASP A 284 -10.29 -13.24 -21.50
CA ASP A 284 -10.50 -13.15 -20.05
C ASP A 284 -11.15 -11.78 -19.76
N ARG A 285 -12.41 -11.83 -19.35
CA ARG A 285 -13.17 -10.66 -18.90
C ARG A 285 -12.69 -10.26 -17.52
N LEU A 286 -12.37 -8.99 -17.36
CA LEU A 286 -11.96 -8.37 -16.11
C LEU A 286 -13.17 -7.83 -15.33
N PRO A 287 -13.07 -7.58 -14.01
CA PRO A 287 -14.14 -6.97 -13.21
C PRO A 287 -14.62 -5.61 -13.74
N ASN A 288 -13.76 -4.87 -14.45
CA ASN A 288 -14.12 -3.61 -15.12
C ASN A 288 -14.73 -3.80 -16.53
N ALA A 289 -15.13 -5.02 -16.89
CA ALA A 289 -15.69 -5.42 -18.18
C ALA A 289 -14.73 -5.38 -19.38
N GLN A 290 -13.48 -4.95 -19.20
CA GLN A 290 -12.48 -5.00 -20.26
C GLN A 290 -12.06 -6.44 -20.57
N LEU A 291 -11.56 -6.63 -21.78
CA LEU A 291 -11.05 -7.90 -22.28
C LEU A 291 -9.55 -7.78 -22.49
N ILE A 292 -8.81 -8.86 -22.26
CA ILE A 292 -7.37 -8.91 -22.50
C ILE A 292 -6.98 -10.09 -23.39
N ALA A 293 -5.98 -9.85 -24.25
CA ALA A 293 -5.29 -10.87 -25.04
C ALA A 293 -3.87 -10.36 -25.36
N PRO A 294 -2.91 -10.47 -24.40
CA PRO A 294 -1.56 -9.96 -24.60
C PRO A 294 -0.90 -10.54 -25.84
N ALA A 295 -0.12 -9.73 -26.56
CA ALA A 295 0.80 -10.20 -27.59
C ALA A 295 2.08 -10.78 -26.96
N GLY A 296 2.79 -11.63 -27.71
CA GLY A 296 4.10 -12.16 -27.31
C GLY A 296 4.04 -13.31 -26.29
N ASP A 297 5.15 -13.55 -25.59
CA ASP A 297 5.25 -14.56 -24.55
C ASP A 297 5.06 -13.91 -23.17
N THR A 298 4.12 -14.41 -22.36
CA THR A 298 3.77 -13.81 -21.06
C THR A 298 4.08 -14.75 -19.89
N PHE A 299 4.81 -14.23 -18.89
CA PHE A 299 5.00 -14.86 -17.59
C PHE A 299 4.10 -14.23 -16.54
N MET A 300 3.37 -15.07 -15.80
CA MET A 300 2.49 -14.66 -14.71
C MET A 300 3.08 -15.06 -13.36
N TYR A 301 2.91 -14.21 -12.35
CA TYR A 301 3.43 -14.46 -11.00
C TYR A 301 2.65 -13.66 -9.92
N PRO A 302 2.70 -14.08 -8.63
CA PRO A 302 1.85 -13.55 -7.56
C PRO A 302 2.35 -12.24 -6.94
N ALA A 303 2.44 -11.19 -7.76
CA ALA A 303 2.77 -9.82 -7.32
C ALA A 303 2.32 -8.80 -8.37
N ARG A 304 2.56 -7.51 -8.12
CA ARG A 304 2.21 -6.40 -9.00
C ARG A 304 3.47 -5.68 -9.49
N PRO A 305 3.95 -5.90 -10.72
CA PRO A 305 5.07 -5.14 -11.26
C PRO A 305 4.72 -3.66 -11.39
N VAL A 306 5.66 -2.79 -11.05
CA VAL A 306 5.48 -1.32 -11.07
C VAL A 306 6.55 -0.60 -11.88
N ASP A 307 7.72 -1.22 -12.05
CA ASP A 307 8.88 -0.65 -12.75
C ASP A 307 9.80 -1.76 -13.31
N ALA A 308 10.65 -1.45 -14.29
CA ALA A 308 11.62 -2.39 -14.87
C ALA A 308 12.86 -1.68 -15.43
N ALA A 309 14.00 -2.36 -15.41
CA ALA A 309 15.25 -1.91 -16.01
C ALA A 309 15.98 -3.05 -16.74
N ILE A 310 16.84 -2.70 -17.70
CA ILE A 310 17.76 -3.61 -18.39
C ILE A 310 19.20 -3.30 -18.00
N SER A 311 20.03 -4.33 -17.86
CA SER A 311 21.47 -4.16 -17.68
C SER A 311 22.13 -3.65 -18.98
N ASP A 312 23.17 -2.80 -18.88
CA ASP A 312 23.84 -2.18 -20.04
C ASP A 312 24.30 -3.13 -21.16
N ASN A 313 24.56 -4.40 -20.83
CA ASN A 313 24.92 -5.46 -21.78
C ASN A 313 23.71 -6.17 -22.42
N ASN A 314 22.48 -5.73 -22.14
CA ASN A 314 21.21 -6.27 -22.62
C ASN A 314 20.98 -7.76 -22.31
N ASP A 315 21.56 -8.27 -21.21
CA ASP A 315 21.48 -9.68 -20.83
C ASP A 315 20.48 -9.95 -19.70
N VAL A 316 20.24 -8.99 -18.80
CA VAL A 316 19.38 -9.18 -17.63
C VAL A 316 18.33 -8.07 -17.54
N ILE A 317 17.07 -8.46 -17.45
CA ILE A 317 15.95 -7.56 -17.15
C ILE A 317 15.60 -7.73 -15.68
N ALA A 318 15.56 -6.63 -14.94
CA ALA A 318 15.07 -6.63 -13.56
C ALA A 318 13.71 -5.93 -13.53
N VAL A 319 12.71 -6.59 -12.94
CA VAL A 319 11.36 -6.06 -12.79
C VAL A 319 11.09 -5.85 -11.31
N LYS A 320 10.85 -4.60 -10.91
CA LYS A 320 10.42 -4.26 -9.56
C LYS A 320 8.91 -4.49 -9.44
N ASP A 321 8.53 -5.33 -8.49
CA ASP A 321 7.15 -5.52 -8.09
C ASP A 321 6.91 -4.97 -6.68
N ASN A 322 5.66 -4.95 -6.23
CA ASN A 322 5.26 -4.38 -4.93
C ASN A 322 5.95 -5.02 -3.70
N VAL A 323 6.59 -6.18 -3.83
CA VAL A 323 7.24 -6.91 -2.72
C VAL A 323 8.65 -7.45 -3.02
N ALA A 324 9.14 -7.40 -4.26
CA ALA A 324 10.41 -7.97 -4.68
C ALA A 324 10.96 -7.35 -5.99
N VAL A 325 12.20 -7.72 -6.33
CA VAL A 325 12.75 -7.60 -7.69
C VAL A 325 12.84 -8.98 -8.33
N VAL A 326 12.30 -9.15 -9.54
CA VAL A 326 12.35 -10.40 -10.32
C VAL A 326 13.30 -10.21 -11.49
N PHE A 327 14.25 -11.13 -11.67
CA PHE A 327 15.27 -11.06 -12.71
C PHE A 327 15.00 -12.06 -13.82
N PHE A 328 15.07 -11.61 -15.07
CA PHE A 328 14.94 -12.42 -16.27
C PHE A 328 16.23 -12.37 -17.09
N ASP A 329 16.64 -13.52 -17.64
CA ASP A 329 17.61 -13.56 -18.72
C ASP A 329 16.93 -13.12 -20.03
N ALA A 330 17.39 -12.01 -20.60
CA ALA A 330 16.74 -11.35 -21.73
C ALA A 330 16.81 -12.21 -23.02
N LYS A 331 17.86 -13.01 -23.18
CA LYS A 331 18.09 -13.85 -24.36
C LYS A 331 17.22 -15.08 -24.35
N THR A 332 17.26 -15.84 -23.26
CA THR A 332 16.55 -17.11 -23.09
C THR A 332 15.11 -16.93 -22.61
N TRP A 333 14.76 -15.73 -22.16
CA TRP A 333 13.46 -15.38 -21.60
C TRP A 333 13.06 -16.29 -20.45
N LYS A 334 13.91 -16.37 -19.42
CA LYS A 334 13.69 -17.18 -18.21
C LYS A 334 13.91 -16.34 -16.97
N VAL A 335 13.06 -16.54 -15.96
CA VAL A 335 13.37 -16.02 -14.61
C VAL A 335 14.63 -16.72 -14.11
N ILE A 336 15.61 -15.92 -13.70
CA ILE A 336 16.90 -16.39 -13.19
C ILE A 336 17.04 -16.17 -11.68
N ASP A 337 16.33 -15.19 -11.11
CA ASP A 337 16.34 -14.95 -9.68
C ASP A 337 15.13 -14.12 -9.23
N ARG A 338 14.87 -14.11 -7.92
CA ARG A 338 13.92 -13.22 -7.27
C ARG A 338 14.47 -12.77 -5.93
N LEU A 339 14.38 -11.47 -5.67
CA LEU A 339 14.96 -10.83 -4.51
C LEU A 339 13.88 -10.02 -3.75
N PRO A 340 13.24 -10.61 -2.71
CA PRO A 340 12.23 -9.93 -1.91
C PRO A 340 12.78 -8.73 -1.15
N PHE A 341 11.99 -7.65 -1.03
CA PHE A 341 12.34 -6.54 -0.15
C PHE A 341 12.32 -7.02 1.32
N PRO A 342 13.33 -6.67 2.14
CA PRO A 342 13.36 -7.04 3.55
C PRO A 342 12.28 -6.37 4.41
N ASP A 343 11.79 -5.19 3.99
CA ASP A 343 10.69 -4.45 4.60
C ASP A 343 10.12 -3.36 3.66
N GLY A 344 8.94 -2.85 4.02
CA GLY A 344 8.37 -1.61 3.49
C GLY A 344 7.76 -1.66 2.09
N GLY A 345 7.83 -2.81 1.39
CA GLY A 345 7.32 -2.98 0.02
C GLY A 345 7.97 -2.02 -0.99
N ALA A 346 7.70 -2.19 -2.28
CA ALA A 346 8.29 -1.30 -3.29
C ALA A 346 7.56 0.04 -3.42
N SER A 347 8.28 1.11 -3.71
CA SER A 347 7.67 2.35 -4.18
C SER A 347 7.14 2.21 -5.61
N MET A 348 6.42 3.23 -6.08
CA MET A 348 5.75 3.23 -7.39
C MET A 348 6.70 3.26 -8.60
N HIS A 349 7.97 3.61 -8.42
CA HIS A 349 9.01 3.72 -9.45
C HIS A 349 10.39 3.63 -8.81
N GLY A 350 11.47 3.43 -9.57
CA GLY A 350 12.85 3.47 -9.09
C GLY A 350 13.51 2.11 -9.02
N ILE A 351 14.10 1.72 -10.14
CA ILE A 351 15.05 0.63 -10.28
C ILE A 351 16.12 1.04 -11.29
N ALA A 352 17.39 0.80 -11.00
CA ALA A 352 18.49 1.14 -11.90
C ALA A 352 19.64 0.15 -11.79
N PHE A 353 20.27 -0.18 -12.92
CA PHE A 353 21.51 -0.95 -12.93
C PHE A 353 22.73 -0.03 -12.81
N ALA A 354 23.80 -0.56 -12.22
CA ALA A 354 25.12 0.00 -12.40
C ALA A 354 25.69 -0.42 -13.76
N ALA A 355 26.66 0.35 -14.25
CA ALA A 355 27.33 0.09 -15.52
C ALA A 355 28.11 -1.24 -15.58
N ASP A 356 28.34 -1.88 -14.44
CA ASP A 356 28.99 -3.20 -14.36
C ASP A 356 28.05 -4.37 -14.72
N GLY A 357 26.73 -4.12 -14.83
CA GLY A 357 25.69 -5.13 -15.06
C GLY A 357 25.53 -6.16 -13.94
N LYS A 358 26.15 -5.93 -12.79
CA LYS A 358 26.20 -6.83 -11.62
C LYS A 358 25.74 -6.16 -10.34
N THR A 359 25.53 -4.86 -10.35
CA THR A 359 24.96 -4.09 -9.24
C THR A 359 23.63 -3.48 -9.70
N LEU A 360 22.65 -3.46 -8.80
CA LEU A 360 21.30 -2.92 -9.04
C LEU A 360 20.88 -2.13 -7.80
N TRP A 361 20.19 -1.02 -7.99
CA TRP A 361 19.51 -0.31 -6.92
C TRP A 361 18.00 -0.31 -7.10
N ALA A 362 17.27 -0.37 -5.99
CA ALA A 362 15.81 -0.31 -5.99
C ALA A 362 15.29 0.44 -4.76
N THR A 363 14.27 1.26 -4.95
CA THR A 363 13.62 2.03 -3.89
C THR A 363 12.37 1.33 -3.33
N ASN A 364 12.14 1.51 -2.04
CA ASN A 364 10.98 0.98 -1.31
C ASN A 364 9.95 2.07 -0.99
N ALA A 365 8.74 1.71 -0.57
CA ALA A 365 7.68 2.70 -0.33
C ALA A 365 7.95 3.60 0.88
N GLN A 366 8.89 3.23 1.74
CA GLN A 366 9.23 3.93 2.98
C GLN A 366 10.29 5.00 2.76
N ARG A 367 11.56 4.68 3.06
CA ARG A 367 12.68 5.63 3.07
C ARG A 367 14.01 4.98 2.73
N SER A 368 13.99 3.86 2.03
CA SER A 368 15.17 3.02 1.83
C SER A 368 15.50 2.89 0.36
N LEU A 369 16.79 3.03 0.06
CA LEU A 369 17.41 2.67 -1.20
C LEU A 369 18.20 1.38 -0.98
N PHE A 370 17.78 0.31 -1.62
CA PHE A 370 18.43 -0.99 -1.52
C PHE A 370 19.43 -1.16 -2.64
N GLU A 371 20.63 -1.61 -2.31
CA GLU A 371 21.66 -2.03 -3.25
C GLU A 371 21.73 -3.55 -3.28
N ALA A 372 21.63 -4.13 -4.47
CA ALA A 372 21.80 -5.54 -4.73
C ALA A 372 23.05 -5.77 -5.58
N ILE A 373 23.75 -6.86 -5.30
CA ILE A 373 24.89 -7.31 -6.10
C ILE A 373 24.67 -8.74 -6.57
N LYS A 374 25.24 -9.06 -7.73
CA LYS A 374 25.28 -10.41 -8.27
C LYS A 374 26.57 -11.10 -7.81
N LYS A 375 26.44 -12.13 -6.96
CA LYS A 375 27.54 -13.01 -6.57
C LYS A 375 27.28 -14.42 -7.08
N ALA A 376 28.23 -14.94 -7.84
CA ALA A 376 28.03 -16.14 -8.66
C ALA A 376 26.77 -15.96 -9.55
N ASP A 377 25.84 -16.91 -9.50
CA ASP A 377 24.60 -16.87 -10.29
C ASP A 377 23.41 -16.26 -9.54
N ARG A 378 23.65 -15.54 -8.43
CA ARG A 378 22.60 -15.08 -7.51
C ARG A 378 22.66 -13.58 -7.19
N TRP A 379 21.50 -12.96 -7.13
CA TRP A 379 21.25 -11.59 -6.69
C TRP A 379 20.92 -11.53 -5.21
N MET A 380 21.37 -10.48 -4.54
CA MET A 380 21.31 -10.38 -3.09
C MET A 380 21.55 -8.95 -2.62
N TRP A 381 20.80 -8.51 -1.60
CA TRP A 381 20.99 -7.19 -1.00
C TRP A 381 22.37 -7.10 -0.32
N SER A 382 23.21 -6.17 -0.76
CA SER A 382 24.51 -5.85 -0.17
C SER A 382 24.40 -4.76 0.89
N ARG A 383 23.55 -3.75 0.65
CA ARG A 383 23.45 -2.54 1.47
C ARG A 383 22.03 -1.99 1.44
N VAL A 384 21.63 -1.36 2.55
CA VAL A 384 20.43 -0.52 2.62
C VAL A 384 20.88 0.89 3.02
N ILE A 385 20.53 1.87 2.21
CA ILE A 385 20.84 3.27 2.42
C ILE A 385 19.57 3.96 2.90
N ALA A 386 19.63 4.56 4.08
CA ALA A 386 18.53 5.35 4.61
C ALA A 386 18.48 6.71 3.91
N LEU A 387 17.32 7.03 3.36
CA LEU A 387 17.02 8.31 2.75
C LEU A 387 16.29 9.21 3.77
N PRO A 388 16.50 10.53 3.72
CA PRO A 388 15.81 11.46 4.60
C PRO A 388 14.33 11.51 4.24
N GLY A 389 13.43 11.53 5.23
CA GLY A 389 12.00 11.73 5.01
C GLY A 389 11.51 13.05 5.58
N SER A 390 10.43 13.58 5.02
CA SER A 390 9.75 14.78 5.52
C SER A 390 9.36 14.60 6.99
N ASP A 391 9.69 15.59 7.83
CA ASP A 391 9.50 15.60 9.30
C ASP A 391 10.07 14.36 10.04
N GLY A 392 11.07 13.69 9.46
CA GLY A 392 11.66 12.46 10.01
C GLY A 392 10.86 11.18 9.70
N GLY A 393 9.80 11.27 8.89
CA GLY A 393 8.97 10.15 8.45
C GLY A 393 9.49 9.42 7.21
N HIS A 394 8.57 8.90 6.39
CA HIS A 394 8.88 8.23 5.12
C HIS A 394 9.12 9.25 3.99
N SER A 395 10.07 8.97 3.09
CA SER A 395 10.37 9.84 1.94
C SER A 395 9.66 9.43 0.64
N HIS A 396 9.15 8.20 0.60
CA HIS A 396 8.59 7.54 -0.58
C HIS A 396 9.48 7.72 -1.81
N PRO A 397 10.70 7.14 -1.79
CA PRO A 397 11.67 7.35 -2.85
C PRO A 397 11.23 6.68 -4.15
N CYS A 398 11.36 7.38 -5.28
CA CYS A 398 10.95 6.91 -6.60
C CYS A 398 12.17 6.72 -7.53
N GLY A 399 12.20 7.36 -8.70
CA GLY A 399 13.23 7.20 -9.74
C GLY A 399 14.66 7.39 -9.26
N ILE A 400 15.59 6.74 -9.98
CA ILE A 400 17.02 6.65 -9.65
C ILE A 400 17.84 6.96 -10.90
N ALA A 401 18.78 7.91 -10.81
CA ALA A 401 19.82 8.12 -11.82
C ALA A 401 21.21 7.81 -11.26
N HIS A 402 22.04 7.14 -12.05
CA HIS A 402 23.40 6.75 -11.66
C HIS A 402 24.46 7.56 -12.40
N ASP A 403 25.37 8.18 -11.63
CA ASP A 403 26.58 8.84 -12.12
C ASP A 403 27.78 7.95 -11.82
N ALA A 404 28.16 7.13 -12.80
CA ALA A 404 29.26 6.18 -12.66
C ALA A 404 30.64 6.86 -12.55
N ASP A 405 30.80 8.08 -13.08
CA ASP A 405 32.09 8.78 -13.10
C ASP A 405 32.43 9.38 -11.73
N ARG A 406 31.40 9.78 -10.98
CA ARG A 406 31.55 10.35 -9.63
C ARG A 406 31.14 9.40 -8.51
N ASP A 407 30.70 8.20 -8.86
CA ASP A 407 30.18 7.20 -7.93
C ASP A 407 29.04 7.81 -7.06
N ARG A 408 28.01 8.32 -7.74
CA ARG A 408 26.84 8.96 -7.13
C ARG A 408 25.54 8.35 -7.61
N LEU A 409 24.54 8.36 -6.73
CA LEU A 409 23.14 8.18 -7.11
C LEU A 409 22.34 9.45 -6.84
N TYR A 410 21.39 9.71 -7.73
CA TYR A 410 20.36 10.73 -7.57
C TYR A 410 19.01 10.03 -7.43
N VAL A 411 18.29 10.30 -6.34
CA VAL A 411 17.03 9.60 -6.02
C VAL A 411 15.92 10.60 -5.75
N CYS A 412 14.81 10.49 -6.48
CA CYS A 412 13.62 11.30 -6.22
C CYS A 412 13.03 10.95 -4.85
N LEU A 413 12.83 11.96 -3.99
CA LEU A 413 12.18 11.81 -2.70
C LEU A 413 10.78 12.45 -2.77
N SER A 414 9.79 11.64 -3.15
CA SER A 414 8.47 12.13 -3.55
C SER A 414 7.77 12.95 -2.46
N ARG A 415 7.88 12.56 -1.18
CA ARG A 415 7.27 13.30 -0.06
C ARG A 415 8.08 14.51 0.42
N ASN A 416 9.38 14.55 0.10
CA ASN A 416 10.26 15.65 0.50
C ASN A 416 10.27 16.79 -0.53
N ASN A 417 9.84 16.51 -1.77
CA ASN A 417 9.97 17.43 -2.91
C ASN A 417 11.44 17.77 -3.21
N THR A 418 12.30 16.76 -3.11
CA THR A 418 13.76 16.87 -3.32
C THR A 418 14.28 15.70 -4.15
N VAL A 419 15.47 15.88 -4.71
CA VAL A 419 16.33 14.78 -5.19
C VAL A 419 17.49 14.61 -4.22
N ALA A 420 17.64 13.41 -3.66
CA ALA A 420 18.78 13.06 -2.82
C ALA A 420 20.00 12.74 -3.67
N GLU A 421 21.14 13.34 -3.37
CA GLU A 421 22.44 12.96 -3.90
C GLU A 421 23.14 12.05 -2.88
N VAL A 422 23.43 10.81 -3.26
CA VAL A 422 24.01 9.78 -2.40
C VAL A 422 25.39 9.41 -2.91
N ASP A 423 26.37 9.38 -2.00
CA ASP A 423 27.72 8.90 -2.25
C ASP A 423 27.75 7.37 -2.19
N LEU A 424 28.14 6.72 -3.29
CA LEU A 424 28.10 5.26 -3.38
C LEU A 424 29.20 4.60 -2.55
N ASP A 425 30.39 5.19 -2.44
CA ASP A 425 31.48 4.73 -1.59
C ASP A 425 31.06 4.57 -0.12
N THR A 426 30.46 5.61 0.46
CA THR A 426 30.12 5.67 1.89
C THR A 426 28.68 5.26 2.19
N GLY A 427 27.80 5.31 1.19
CA GLY A 427 26.36 5.13 1.35
C GLY A 427 25.70 6.28 2.11
N GLN A 428 26.34 7.44 2.16
CA GLN A 428 25.84 8.61 2.87
C GLN A 428 25.14 9.57 1.92
N LEU A 429 24.08 10.19 2.41
CA LEU A 429 23.47 11.36 1.78
C LEU A 429 24.48 12.51 1.79
N LEU A 430 24.77 13.07 0.62
CA LEU A 430 25.59 14.28 0.48
C LEU A 430 24.76 15.54 0.65
N ARG A 431 23.58 15.59 0.00
CA ARG A 431 22.63 16.71 0.06
C ARG A 431 21.28 16.32 -0.53
N GLU A 432 20.27 17.12 -0.21
CA GLU A 432 18.98 17.14 -0.89
C GLU A 432 18.89 18.38 -1.78
N ILE A 433 18.44 18.20 -3.02
CA ILE A 433 18.27 19.27 -4.01
C ILE A 433 16.77 19.55 -4.16
N PRO A 434 16.26 20.74 -3.78
CA PRO A 434 14.85 21.08 -3.92
C PRO A 434 14.40 21.10 -5.38
N VAL A 435 13.23 20.51 -5.64
CA VAL A 435 12.57 20.45 -6.96
C VAL A 435 11.08 20.74 -6.83
N GLY A 436 10.30 20.44 -7.87
CA GLY A 436 8.85 20.53 -7.84
C GLY A 436 8.20 19.55 -6.84
N VAL A 437 6.88 19.61 -6.76
CA VAL A 437 6.07 18.81 -5.86
C VAL A 437 5.95 17.39 -6.40
N ALA A 438 6.17 16.40 -5.53
CA ALA A 438 6.08 14.98 -5.85
C ALA A 438 7.01 14.55 -7.00
N PRO A 439 8.35 14.68 -6.85
CA PRO A 439 9.28 14.19 -7.86
C PRO A 439 9.09 12.68 -8.03
N TYR A 440 8.98 12.22 -9.27
CA TYR A 440 8.65 10.83 -9.60
C TYR A 440 9.82 10.13 -10.29
N ASP A 441 10.36 10.69 -11.35
CA ASP A 441 11.50 10.11 -12.08
C ASP A 441 12.62 11.13 -12.31
N VAL A 442 13.84 10.63 -12.49
CA VAL A 442 15.05 11.42 -12.69
C VAL A 442 16.00 10.75 -13.67
N VAL A 443 16.52 11.54 -14.62
CA VAL A 443 17.59 11.12 -15.53
C VAL A 443 18.77 12.09 -15.46
N LEU A 444 19.99 11.56 -15.63
CA LEU A 444 21.22 12.34 -15.70
C LEU A 444 21.56 12.64 -17.17
N LEU A 445 21.86 13.90 -17.51
CA LEU A 445 22.31 14.23 -18.86
C LEU A 445 23.72 13.67 -19.13
N PRO A 446 24.07 13.34 -20.39
CA PRO A 446 25.37 12.73 -20.73
C PRO A 446 26.60 13.59 -20.37
N ASP A 447 26.45 14.92 -20.30
CA ASP A 447 27.51 15.84 -19.86
C ASP A 447 27.74 15.82 -18.33
N GLN A 448 26.87 15.10 -17.61
CA GLN A 448 26.80 14.97 -16.16
C GLN A 448 26.80 16.32 -15.43
N GLN A 449 26.29 17.38 -16.05
CA GLN A 449 26.17 18.70 -15.45
C GLN A 449 24.76 18.96 -14.92
N ALA A 450 23.76 18.23 -15.41
CA ALA A 450 22.38 18.45 -15.02
C ALA A 450 21.55 17.17 -14.94
N LEU A 451 20.52 17.22 -14.10
CA LEU A 451 19.44 16.24 -14.04
C LEU A 451 18.19 16.79 -14.73
N ILE A 452 17.39 15.90 -15.28
CA ILE A 452 16.01 16.18 -15.66
C ILE A 452 15.10 15.40 -14.70
N VAL A 453 14.12 16.07 -14.10
CA VAL A 453 13.28 15.52 -13.03
C VAL A 453 11.81 15.75 -13.36
N SER A 454 11.00 14.69 -13.31
CA SER A 454 9.54 14.80 -13.44
C SER A 454 8.89 15.05 -12.09
N ASN A 455 7.92 15.96 -12.03
CA ASN A 455 7.22 16.34 -10.81
C ASN A 455 5.71 16.19 -11.02
N TRP A 456 5.07 15.24 -10.32
CA TRP A 456 3.65 14.92 -10.48
C TRP A 456 2.73 16.08 -10.14
N GLY A 457 2.97 16.76 -9.03
CA GLY A 457 2.24 17.98 -8.63
C GLY A 457 2.78 19.25 -9.29
N GLY A 458 3.82 19.11 -10.10
CA GLY A 458 4.46 20.20 -10.82
C GLY A 458 5.10 21.23 -9.89
N ARG A 459 4.92 22.51 -10.18
CA ARG A 459 5.49 23.58 -9.34
C ARG A 459 4.73 23.78 -8.04
N HIS A 460 5.43 24.34 -7.04
CA HIS A 460 4.79 24.87 -5.84
C HIS A 460 3.79 26.00 -6.21
N PRO A 461 2.61 26.04 -5.58
CA PRO A 461 1.63 27.11 -5.79
C PRO A 461 2.15 28.44 -5.25
N ARG A 462 1.71 29.55 -5.86
CA ARG A 462 1.92 30.90 -5.32
C ARG A 462 0.85 31.23 -4.28
N ASP A 463 1.13 32.18 -3.40
CA ASP A 463 0.24 32.58 -2.30
C ASP A 463 -1.19 32.96 -2.75
N ASP A 464 -1.37 33.43 -3.99
CA ASP A 464 -2.65 33.84 -4.55
C ASP A 464 -3.36 32.74 -5.35
N GLU A 465 -2.80 31.54 -5.42
CA GLU A 465 -3.31 30.43 -6.22
C GLU A 465 -4.05 29.40 -5.38
N LYS A 466 -5.08 28.81 -6.00
CA LYS A 466 -5.84 27.74 -5.37
C LYS A 466 -4.98 26.49 -5.22
N SER A 467 -4.88 25.99 -4.00
CA SER A 467 -4.09 24.82 -3.64
C SER A 467 -4.84 23.91 -2.66
N ALA A 468 -4.39 22.66 -2.58
CA ALA A 468 -4.82 21.69 -1.59
C ALA A 468 -3.63 20.82 -1.15
N PRO A 469 -3.62 20.32 0.10
CA PRO A 469 -2.51 19.52 0.60
C PRO A 469 -2.49 18.13 -0.03
N SER A 470 -1.31 17.68 -0.42
CA SER A 470 -0.97 16.29 -0.80
C SER A 470 0.24 15.87 0.02
N SER A 471 0.08 14.86 0.89
CA SER A 471 1.14 14.37 1.78
C SER A 471 1.88 15.51 2.53
N GLY A 472 1.14 16.51 3.01
CA GLY A 472 1.68 17.65 3.75
C GLY A 472 2.28 18.78 2.91
N THR A 473 2.22 18.71 1.58
CA THR A 473 2.65 19.78 0.66
C THR A 473 1.48 20.34 -0.12
N GLU A 474 1.37 21.66 -0.22
CA GLU A 474 0.36 22.30 -1.07
C GLU A 474 0.63 22.06 -2.56
N VAL A 475 -0.38 21.53 -3.26
CA VAL A 475 -0.39 21.29 -4.71
C VAL A 475 -1.32 22.28 -5.38
N LEU A 476 -0.94 22.79 -6.56
CA LEU A 476 -1.82 23.63 -7.37
C LEU A 476 -3.02 22.82 -7.88
N VAL A 477 -4.24 23.26 -7.57
CA VAL A 477 -5.49 22.60 -7.98
C VAL A 477 -6.41 23.50 -8.79
N ASP A 478 -7.29 22.89 -9.59
CA ASP A 478 -8.34 23.62 -10.30
C ASP A 478 -9.56 23.89 -9.42
N ASP A 479 -10.61 24.47 -10.01
CA ASP A 479 -11.82 24.80 -9.26
C ASP A 479 -12.51 23.57 -8.67
N ARG A 480 -12.32 22.39 -9.26
CA ARG A 480 -12.85 21.09 -8.80
C ARG A 480 -12.02 20.50 -7.64
N GLY A 481 -10.80 20.98 -7.43
CA GLY A 481 -9.85 20.43 -6.44
C GLY A 481 -8.92 19.37 -7.03
N VAL A 482 -8.96 19.15 -8.34
CA VAL A 482 -8.07 18.22 -9.05
C VAL A 482 -6.72 18.88 -9.29
N ALA A 483 -5.62 18.14 -9.11
CA ALA A 483 -4.29 18.64 -9.45
C ALA A 483 -4.25 19.13 -10.91
N LYS A 484 -3.76 20.35 -11.12
CA LYS A 484 -3.78 21.02 -12.44
C LYS A 484 -2.40 21.34 -13.00
N SER A 485 -1.36 20.81 -12.38
CA SER A 485 0.04 21.09 -12.73
C SER A 485 0.85 19.81 -12.67
N GLY A 486 1.46 19.44 -13.80
CA GLY A 486 2.62 18.56 -13.88
C GLY A 486 3.76 19.31 -14.57
N THR A 487 5.00 19.09 -14.13
CA THR A 487 6.16 19.77 -14.70
C THR A 487 7.36 18.85 -14.85
N VAL A 488 8.28 19.24 -15.72
CA VAL A 488 9.63 18.68 -15.80
C VAL A 488 10.64 19.79 -15.52
N GLY A 489 11.52 19.54 -14.55
CA GLY A 489 12.56 20.45 -14.10
C GLY A 489 13.94 20.07 -14.63
N ARG A 490 14.80 21.06 -14.87
CA ARG A 490 16.23 20.87 -15.12
C ARG A 490 17.04 21.36 -13.92
N VAL A 491 17.77 20.46 -13.29
CA VAL A 491 18.59 20.75 -12.11
C VAL A 491 20.05 20.86 -12.51
N ASP A 492 20.69 21.97 -12.18
CA ASP A 492 22.14 22.14 -12.36
C ASP A 492 22.88 21.54 -11.16
N LEU A 493 23.76 20.57 -11.40
CA LEU A 493 24.45 19.81 -10.34
C LEU A 493 25.56 20.60 -9.66
N THR A 494 26.14 21.59 -10.34
CA THR A 494 27.18 22.44 -9.74
C THR A 494 26.59 23.35 -8.67
N SER A 495 25.48 24.01 -8.99
CA SER A 495 24.77 24.91 -8.07
C SER A 495 23.78 24.19 -7.16
N ALA A 496 23.36 22.96 -7.48
CA ALA A 496 22.27 22.23 -6.83
C ALA A 496 20.96 23.02 -6.80
N VAL A 497 20.57 23.53 -7.96
CA VAL A 497 19.34 24.32 -8.12
C VAL A 497 18.59 23.86 -9.36
N GLN A 498 17.26 23.75 -9.25
CA GLN A 498 16.39 23.66 -10.42
C GLN A 498 16.42 25.00 -11.17
N VAL A 499 17.15 25.05 -12.30
CA VAL A 499 17.41 26.28 -13.06
C VAL A 499 16.35 26.57 -14.12
N ARG A 500 15.58 25.54 -14.53
CA ARG A 500 14.47 25.67 -15.47
C ARG A 500 13.37 24.67 -15.13
N GLU A 501 12.16 24.98 -15.58
CA GLU A 501 10.99 24.13 -15.46
C GLU A 501 10.08 24.37 -16.66
N VAL A 502 9.40 23.31 -17.12
CA VAL A 502 8.40 23.38 -18.19
C VAL A 502 7.15 22.60 -17.79
N HIS A 503 5.99 23.12 -18.18
CA HIS A 503 4.70 22.48 -17.95
C HIS A 503 4.43 21.39 -19.01
N THR A 504 3.94 20.23 -18.56
CA THR A 504 3.58 19.08 -19.40
C THR A 504 2.10 18.73 -19.21
N GLY A 505 1.71 17.47 -19.43
CA GLY A 505 0.45 16.96 -18.90
C GLY A 505 0.54 16.66 -17.39
N LEU A 506 -0.57 16.18 -16.83
CA LEU A 506 -0.66 15.77 -15.43
C LEU A 506 -0.02 14.40 -15.22
N HIS A 507 0.59 14.23 -14.05
CA HIS A 507 1.37 13.04 -13.67
C HIS A 507 2.44 12.69 -14.72
N PRO A 508 3.42 13.57 -14.96
CA PRO A 508 4.61 13.19 -15.71
C PRO A 508 5.33 12.06 -14.95
N ALA A 509 5.10 10.82 -15.35
CA ALA A 509 5.59 9.63 -14.67
C ALA A 509 6.99 9.30 -15.20
N ASP A 510 7.07 8.63 -16.32
CA ASP A 510 8.32 8.10 -16.85
C ASP A 510 9.08 9.09 -17.75
N LEU A 511 10.42 9.06 -17.66
CA LEU A 511 11.34 9.88 -18.43
C LEU A 511 12.27 9.02 -19.30
N GLU A 512 12.12 9.11 -20.61
CA GLU A 512 12.99 8.41 -21.57
C GLU A 512 13.90 9.41 -22.29
N LEU A 513 15.21 9.31 -22.11
CA LEU A 513 16.20 10.25 -22.66
C LEU A 513 16.80 9.70 -23.96
N ALA A 514 16.80 10.51 -25.02
CA ALA A 514 17.52 10.16 -26.24
C ALA A 514 19.04 10.09 -25.99
N ALA A 515 19.74 9.20 -26.70
CA ALA A 515 21.16 8.92 -26.55
C ALA A 515 22.06 10.15 -26.78
N ASP A 516 21.61 11.09 -27.61
CA ASP A 516 22.31 12.37 -27.83
C ASP A 516 22.16 13.36 -26.65
N GLY A 517 21.24 13.08 -25.72
CA GLY A 517 20.90 13.92 -24.59
C GLY A 517 20.15 15.21 -24.95
N GLU A 518 19.73 15.41 -26.19
CA GLU A 518 19.09 16.64 -26.67
C GLU A 518 17.58 16.65 -26.46
N THR A 519 16.96 15.47 -26.41
CA THR A 519 15.50 15.30 -26.27
C THR A 519 15.15 14.35 -25.13
N ILE A 520 14.20 14.75 -24.28
CA ILE A 520 13.57 13.92 -23.25
C ILE A 520 12.09 13.71 -23.60
N TYR A 521 11.64 12.46 -23.52
CA TYR A 521 10.25 12.06 -23.70
C TYR A 521 9.60 11.83 -22.33
N VAL A 522 8.36 12.26 -22.17
CA VAL A 522 7.67 12.26 -20.87
C VAL A 522 6.27 11.68 -21.02
N ALA A 523 5.99 10.58 -20.32
CA ALA A 523 4.65 10.00 -20.24
C ALA A 523 3.81 10.76 -19.20
N ASN A 524 2.65 11.28 -19.59
CA ASN A 524 1.74 12.00 -18.71
C ASN A 524 0.50 11.14 -18.40
N ALA A 525 0.59 10.39 -17.29
CA ALA A 525 -0.34 9.33 -16.97
C ALA A 525 -1.76 9.85 -16.75
N ASN A 526 -1.95 11.03 -16.17
CA ASN A 526 -3.28 11.60 -15.95
C ASN A 526 -3.69 12.59 -17.07
N SER A 527 -3.15 12.42 -18.28
CA SER A 527 -3.47 13.25 -19.45
C SER A 527 -3.51 12.52 -20.81
N ASP A 528 -3.16 11.23 -20.87
CA ASP A 528 -3.07 10.42 -22.11
C ASP A 528 -2.08 10.97 -23.15
N THR A 529 -1.04 11.68 -22.71
CA THR A 529 -0.11 12.35 -23.63
C THR A 529 1.33 11.98 -23.38
N VAL A 530 2.13 12.05 -24.45
CA VAL A 530 3.59 12.07 -24.39
C VAL A 530 4.09 13.46 -24.75
N SER A 531 4.89 14.07 -23.89
CA SER A 531 5.55 15.35 -24.16
C SER A 531 7.01 15.12 -24.55
N MET A 532 7.44 15.80 -25.61
CA MET A 532 8.81 15.80 -26.10
C MET A 532 9.44 17.15 -25.78
N ILE A 533 10.55 17.17 -25.05
CA ILE A 533 11.16 18.40 -24.56
C ILE A 533 12.62 18.44 -25.01
N ARG A 534 13.07 19.59 -25.50
CA ARG A 534 14.49 19.86 -25.72
C ARG A 534 15.18 20.14 -24.38
N THR A 535 16.20 19.37 -24.03
CA THR A 535 16.87 19.43 -22.72
C THR A 535 17.67 20.71 -22.48
N SER A 536 18.16 21.34 -23.55
CA SER A 536 19.04 22.52 -23.46
C SER A 536 18.30 23.79 -23.02
N ASP A 537 17.07 23.98 -23.50
CA ASP A 537 16.27 25.16 -23.20
C ASP A 537 14.94 24.85 -22.49
N MET A 538 14.60 23.57 -22.32
CA MET A 538 13.34 23.07 -21.77
C MET A 538 12.10 23.48 -22.59
N SER A 539 12.23 23.63 -23.90
CA SER A 539 11.09 23.90 -24.79
C SER A 539 10.37 22.60 -25.21
N ILE A 540 9.04 22.63 -25.22
CA ILE A 540 8.21 21.54 -25.76
C ILE A 540 8.36 21.53 -27.28
N LEU A 541 8.88 20.42 -27.81
CA LEU A 541 8.98 20.14 -29.24
C LEU A 541 7.64 19.67 -29.80
N GLN A 542 6.99 18.76 -29.08
CA GLN A 542 5.73 18.14 -29.47
C GLN A 542 5.00 17.60 -28.23
N SER A 543 3.67 17.60 -28.25
CA SER A 543 2.83 16.86 -27.31
C SER A 543 1.86 15.99 -28.10
N ILE A 544 1.87 14.69 -27.85
CA ILE A 544 1.18 13.68 -28.66
C ILE A 544 0.13 13.01 -27.80
N VAL A 545 -1.11 12.97 -28.28
CA VAL A 545 -2.19 12.22 -27.63
C VAL A 545 -2.06 10.75 -28.02
N VAL A 546 -1.96 9.86 -27.03
CA VAL A 546 -1.78 8.42 -27.24
C VAL A 546 -3.10 7.70 -26.98
N ARG A 547 -4.17 8.14 -27.66
CA ARG A 547 -5.50 7.53 -27.57
C ARG A 547 -5.77 6.63 -28.78
N PRO A 548 -6.49 5.51 -28.61
CA PRO A 548 -6.96 4.66 -29.72
C PRO A 548 -7.77 5.42 -30.78
N ASP A 549 -8.53 6.41 -30.35
CA ASP A 549 -9.17 7.40 -31.21
C ASP A 549 -9.08 8.78 -30.52
N PRO A 550 -8.68 9.85 -31.21
CA PRO A 550 -8.47 11.17 -30.62
C PRO A 550 -9.75 11.81 -30.07
N ASN A 551 -10.94 11.33 -30.47
CA ASN A 551 -12.22 11.82 -29.97
C ASN A 551 -12.65 11.17 -28.65
N LEU A 552 -11.92 10.15 -28.17
CA LEU A 552 -12.21 9.55 -26.87
C LEU A 552 -11.86 10.50 -25.71
N PRO A 553 -12.59 10.43 -24.58
CA PRO A 553 -12.23 11.14 -23.36
C PRO A 553 -10.94 10.56 -22.75
N TYR A 554 -10.51 11.15 -21.63
CA TYR A 554 -9.38 10.62 -20.85
C TYR A 554 -9.62 9.17 -20.44
N GLY A 555 -8.56 8.36 -20.37
CA GLY A 555 -8.62 6.99 -19.84
C GLY A 555 -7.61 6.02 -20.43
N SER A 556 -6.70 6.49 -21.29
CA SER A 556 -5.60 5.67 -21.82
C SER A 556 -4.51 5.45 -20.75
N ALA A 557 -4.32 6.44 -19.87
CA ALA A 557 -3.38 6.45 -18.77
C ALA A 557 -1.94 6.13 -19.20
N THR A 558 -1.39 6.94 -20.10
CA THR A 558 -0.05 6.75 -20.68
C THR A 558 1.06 6.97 -19.66
N ASN A 559 1.68 5.91 -19.14
CA ASN A 559 2.44 5.97 -17.88
C ASN A 559 3.91 5.51 -17.93
N ALA A 560 4.36 4.89 -19.03
CA ALA A 560 5.73 4.41 -19.21
C ALA A 560 6.17 4.44 -20.67
N LEU A 561 7.47 4.51 -20.92
CA LEU A 561 8.09 4.71 -22.22
C LEU A 561 9.26 3.74 -22.46
N ALA A 562 9.58 3.50 -23.72
CA ALA A 562 10.86 2.90 -24.14
C ALA A 562 11.17 3.30 -25.59
N LEU A 563 12.41 3.70 -25.89
CA LEU A 563 12.88 3.93 -27.26
C LEU A 563 13.41 2.65 -27.91
N SER A 564 13.29 2.54 -29.23
CA SER A 564 14.05 1.57 -30.01
C SER A 564 15.53 1.97 -30.11
N ASP A 565 16.41 0.99 -30.34
CA ASP A 565 17.86 1.22 -30.47
C ASP A 565 18.25 2.25 -31.55
N ASP A 566 17.41 2.42 -32.58
CA ASP A 566 17.60 3.39 -33.67
C ASP A 566 16.90 4.75 -33.44
N GLU A 567 16.20 4.89 -32.32
CA GLU A 567 15.43 6.06 -31.91
C GLU A 567 14.40 6.55 -32.94
N GLN A 568 13.91 5.64 -33.80
CA GLN A 568 12.85 5.93 -34.77
C GLN A 568 11.46 5.50 -34.28
N THR A 569 11.41 4.71 -33.20
CA THR A 569 10.17 4.23 -32.58
C THR A 569 10.20 4.47 -31.08
N LEU A 570 9.09 4.98 -30.55
CA LEU A 570 8.86 5.19 -29.13
C LEU A 570 7.62 4.37 -28.75
N TYR A 571 7.77 3.52 -27.75
CA TYR A 571 6.70 2.71 -27.20
C TYR A 571 6.14 3.41 -25.97
N ALA A 572 4.82 3.46 -25.82
CA ALA A 572 4.15 4.13 -24.72
C ALA A 572 3.09 3.21 -24.09
N ALA A 573 3.21 2.90 -22.80
CA ALA A 573 2.28 2.03 -22.09
C ALA A 573 0.99 2.79 -21.76
N ASN A 574 -0.13 2.37 -22.34
CA ASN A 574 -1.46 2.85 -21.99
C ASN A 574 -2.08 1.90 -20.96
N GLY A 575 -1.88 2.21 -19.67
CA GLY A 575 -2.38 1.42 -18.55
C GLY A 575 -3.89 1.14 -18.64
N GLY A 576 -4.68 2.18 -18.91
CA GLY A 576 -6.15 2.08 -18.97
C GLY A 576 -6.68 1.40 -20.23
N ASN A 577 -5.87 1.24 -21.28
CA ASN A 577 -6.27 0.53 -22.50
C ASN A 577 -5.71 -0.88 -22.60
N ASN A 578 -4.86 -1.34 -21.67
CA ASN A 578 -4.21 -2.65 -21.78
C ASN A 578 -3.48 -2.79 -23.12
N ALA A 579 -2.75 -1.75 -23.52
CA ALA A 579 -2.03 -1.71 -24.79
C ALA A 579 -0.75 -0.87 -24.69
N VAL A 580 0.19 -1.12 -25.61
CA VAL A 580 1.34 -0.25 -25.89
C VAL A 580 1.06 0.52 -27.17
N GLY A 581 0.99 1.85 -27.10
CA GLY A 581 1.00 2.73 -28.26
C GLY A 581 2.39 2.75 -28.91
N VAL A 582 2.41 2.63 -30.24
CA VAL A 582 3.65 2.65 -31.04
C VAL A 582 3.70 3.99 -31.77
N LEU A 583 4.62 4.86 -31.38
CA LEU A 583 4.86 6.14 -32.03
C LEU A 583 6.06 6.01 -32.97
N LYS A 584 5.94 6.50 -34.19
CA LYS A 584 7.02 6.52 -35.18
C LYS A 584 7.38 7.95 -35.55
N ARG A 585 8.67 8.19 -35.75
CA ARG A 585 9.20 9.44 -36.29
C ARG A 585 9.03 9.47 -37.81
N ASP A 586 8.52 10.58 -38.34
CA ASP A 586 8.47 10.83 -39.78
C ASP A 586 9.80 11.42 -40.25
N ASP A 587 10.46 10.77 -41.20
CA ASP A 587 11.76 11.20 -41.75
C ASP A 587 11.70 12.58 -42.46
N SER A 588 10.52 13.01 -42.91
CA SER A 588 10.36 14.20 -43.75
C SER A 588 10.32 15.50 -42.95
N ASP A 589 9.76 15.48 -41.73
CA ASP A 589 9.59 16.65 -40.86
C ASP A 589 10.00 16.41 -39.40
N ALA A 590 10.51 15.22 -39.08
CA ALA A 590 10.87 14.77 -37.73
C ALA A 590 9.72 14.77 -36.72
N ALA A 591 8.46 14.84 -37.16
CA ALA A 591 7.31 14.76 -36.29
C ALA A 591 7.04 13.31 -35.87
N TRP A 592 6.59 13.14 -34.64
CA TRP A 592 6.21 11.84 -34.11
C TRP A 592 4.71 11.61 -34.26
N ASN A 593 4.34 10.42 -34.76
CA ASN A 593 2.96 10.06 -35.04
C ASN A 593 2.62 8.72 -34.42
N LEU A 594 1.41 8.61 -33.87
CA LEU A 594 0.87 7.35 -33.37
C LEU A 594 0.55 6.41 -34.54
N ALA A 595 1.30 5.32 -34.66
CA ALA A 595 1.24 4.38 -35.78
C ALA A 595 0.33 3.17 -35.52
N GLY A 596 0.09 2.81 -34.26
CA GLY A 596 -0.76 1.69 -33.89
C GLY A 596 -0.59 1.26 -32.43
N PHE A 597 -1.14 0.10 -32.10
CA PHE A 597 -1.15 -0.46 -30.75
C PHE A 597 -0.77 -1.93 -30.72
N ILE A 598 -0.13 -2.34 -29.64
CA ILE A 598 0.16 -3.74 -29.30
C ILE A 598 -0.68 -4.10 -28.06
N PRO A 599 -1.58 -5.10 -28.10
CA PRO A 599 -2.38 -5.48 -26.95
C PRO A 599 -1.51 -6.13 -25.86
N THR A 600 -1.82 -5.84 -24.60
CA THR A 600 -1.08 -6.35 -23.44
C THR A 600 -2.01 -7.06 -22.46
N ALA A 601 -1.45 -7.47 -21.32
CA ALA A 601 -2.26 -7.86 -20.17
C ALA A 601 -2.76 -6.59 -19.44
N TRP A 602 -3.48 -6.77 -18.33
CA TRP A 602 -4.11 -5.69 -17.60
C TRP A 602 -3.09 -4.73 -16.99
N TYR A 603 -3.22 -3.45 -17.37
CA TYR A 603 -2.50 -2.31 -16.86
C TYR A 603 -0.98 -2.39 -17.08
N PRO A 604 -0.48 -2.20 -18.32
CA PRO A 604 0.95 -2.03 -18.56
C PRO A 604 1.45 -0.76 -17.85
N ALA A 605 2.57 -0.88 -17.14
CA ALA A 605 3.06 0.13 -16.20
C ALA A 605 4.55 0.43 -16.29
N ALA A 606 5.31 -0.41 -16.98
CA ALA A 606 6.72 -0.21 -17.27
C ALA A 606 7.10 -0.93 -18.58
N LEU A 607 8.00 -0.30 -19.34
CA LEU A 607 8.48 -0.78 -20.63
C LEU A 607 10.00 -0.83 -20.62
N VAL A 608 10.55 -1.84 -21.29
CA VAL A 608 11.98 -1.94 -21.58
C VAL A 608 12.11 -2.42 -23.02
N PHE A 609 12.98 -1.77 -23.80
CA PHE A 609 13.37 -2.25 -25.12
C PHE A 609 14.76 -2.89 -25.05
N ALA A 610 14.90 -4.12 -25.54
CA ALA A 610 16.20 -4.76 -25.68
C ALA A 610 16.13 -5.96 -26.63
N ASN A 611 17.19 -6.18 -27.41
CA ASN A 611 17.33 -7.36 -28.29
C ASN A 611 16.13 -7.50 -29.25
N ASP A 612 15.77 -6.43 -29.97
CA ASP A 612 14.63 -6.38 -30.91
C ASP A 612 13.29 -6.82 -30.29
N SER A 613 13.14 -6.62 -28.99
CA SER A 613 11.95 -7.00 -28.22
C SER A 613 11.56 -5.91 -27.24
N ILE A 614 10.26 -5.81 -27.01
CA ILE A 614 9.60 -4.94 -26.04
C ILE A 614 9.20 -5.82 -24.86
N TYR A 615 9.66 -5.48 -23.67
CA TYR A 615 9.28 -6.12 -22.42
C TYR A 615 8.28 -5.23 -21.71
N VAL A 616 7.14 -5.81 -21.34
CA VAL A 616 6.01 -5.09 -20.77
C VAL A 616 5.70 -5.64 -19.39
N ALA A 617 5.90 -4.84 -18.36
CA ALA A 617 5.45 -5.13 -17.00
C ALA A 617 3.99 -4.68 -16.84
N ASN A 618 3.10 -5.61 -16.52
CA ASN A 618 1.65 -5.42 -16.42
C ASN A 618 1.23 -5.55 -14.96
N THR A 619 0.95 -4.42 -14.30
CA THR A 619 0.72 -4.33 -12.85
C THR A 619 -0.39 -5.24 -12.37
N LYS A 620 -1.49 -5.33 -13.13
CA LYS A 620 -2.64 -6.16 -12.77
C LYS A 620 -2.68 -7.50 -13.52
N GLY A 621 -1.86 -7.69 -14.55
CA GLY A 621 -1.71 -8.94 -15.28
C GLY A 621 -3.03 -9.52 -15.80
N ILE A 622 -3.52 -10.64 -15.28
CA ILE A 622 -4.83 -11.22 -15.69
C ILE A 622 -5.96 -10.91 -14.70
N GLY A 623 -5.68 -9.98 -13.79
CA GLY A 623 -6.56 -9.54 -12.73
C GLY A 623 -6.45 -10.37 -11.47
N SER A 624 -7.43 -10.15 -10.62
CA SER A 624 -7.40 -10.62 -9.25
C SER A 624 -7.68 -12.13 -9.22
N ARG A 625 -6.60 -12.90 -9.12
CA ARG A 625 -6.55 -14.36 -9.19
C ARG A 625 -5.80 -14.88 -7.98
N ASN A 626 -6.14 -16.07 -7.57
CA ASN A 626 -5.42 -16.68 -6.47
C ASN A 626 -4.00 -17.08 -6.88
N ASN A 627 -3.07 -16.81 -5.96
CA ASN A 627 -1.65 -17.05 -6.17
C ASN A 627 -1.32 -18.55 -6.31
N THR A 628 -2.08 -19.42 -5.64
CA THR A 628 -1.86 -20.89 -5.64
C THR A 628 -2.67 -21.63 -6.71
N ASP A 629 -3.86 -21.16 -7.06
CA ASP A 629 -4.72 -21.68 -8.12
C ASP A 629 -5.27 -20.53 -8.99
N PRO A 630 -4.68 -20.28 -10.17
CA PRO A 630 -4.98 -19.15 -11.05
C PRO A 630 -6.34 -19.30 -11.74
N ASN A 631 -6.99 -20.48 -11.62
CA ASN A 631 -8.35 -20.67 -12.07
C ASN A 631 -9.37 -20.11 -11.07
N LYS A 632 -8.91 -19.74 -9.88
CA LYS A 632 -9.71 -19.10 -8.85
C LYS A 632 -9.45 -17.59 -8.80
N PHE A 633 -10.46 -16.83 -8.42
CA PHE A 633 -10.47 -15.37 -8.34
C PHE A 633 -10.29 -14.93 -6.89
N SER A 634 -9.67 -13.78 -6.63
CA SER A 634 -9.48 -13.26 -5.27
C SER A 634 -9.34 -11.75 -5.33
N VAL A 635 -10.09 -10.99 -4.53
CA VAL A 635 -10.13 -9.52 -4.58
C VAL A 635 -8.74 -8.88 -4.36
N LYS A 636 -7.98 -9.38 -3.38
CA LYS A 636 -6.67 -8.81 -3.01
C LYS A 636 -5.48 -9.36 -3.78
N GLN A 637 -5.56 -10.62 -4.23
CA GLN A 637 -4.42 -11.26 -4.87
C GLN A 637 -4.46 -10.99 -6.37
N PHE A 638 -3.40 -10.39 -6.90
CA PHE A 638 -3.22 -10.20 -8.33
C PHE A 638 -2.15 -11.14 -8.84
N LEU A 639 -2.43 -11.74 -9.99
CA LEU A 639 -1.40 -12.34 -10.82
C LEU A 639 -0.94 -11.28 -11.83
N GLY A 640 0.09 -10.52 -11.46
CA GLY A 640 0.80 -9.63 -12.36
C GLY A 640 1.54 -10.39 -13.46
N ALA A 641 1.99 -9.67 -14.48
CA ALA A 641 2.58 -10.29 -15.66
C ALA A 641 3.75 -9.51 -16.24
N VAL A 642 4.73 -10.21 -16.81
CA VAL A 642 5.72 -9.59 -17.70
C VAL A 642 5.64 -10.29 -19.06
N SER A 643 5.47 -9.51 -20.13
CA SER A 643 5.37 -10.00 -21.50
C SER A 643 6.61 -9.63 -22.30
N LYS A 644 7.06 -10.52 -23.20
CA LYS A 644 8.09 -10.25 -24.21
C LYS A 644 7.44 -10.27 -25.58
N VAL A 645 7.48 -9.13 -26.29
CA VAL A 645 6.88 -8.97 -27.61
C VAL A 645 7.98 -8.60 -28.59
N ALA A 646 8.16 -9.39 -29.66
CA ALA A 646 9.05 -9.00 -30.75
C ALA A 646 8.54 -7.72 -31.43
N VAL A 647 9.45 -6.90 -31.96
CA VAL A 647 9.07 -5.71 -32.73
C VAL A 647 8.15 -6.11 -33.90
N PRO A 648 6.91 -5.59 -33.97
CA PRO A 648 5.97 -6.00 -34.99
C PRO A 648 6.35 -5.43 -36.36
N THR A 649 6.19 -6.23 -37.41
CA THR A 649 6.11 -5.71 -38.79
C THR A 649 4.89 -4.78 -38.93
N GLU A 650 4.85 -3.95 -39.98
CA GLU A 650 3.69 -3.06 -40.22
C GLU A 650 2.36 -3.82 -40.34
N THR A 651 2.38 -5.02 -40.94
CA THR A 651 1.20 -5.87 -41.06
C THR A 651 0.78 -6.44 -39.70
N GLU A 652 1.75 -6.82 -38.86
CA GLU A 652 1.45 -7.28 -37.49
C GLU A 652 0.93 -6.15 -36.61
N LEU A 653 1.52 -4.95 -36.71
CA LEU A 653 1.07 -3.78 -35.97
C LEU A 653 -0.37 -3.40 -36.35
N ALA A 654 -0.72 -3.42 -37.64
CA ALA A 654 -2.10 -3.18 -38.08
C ALA A 654 -3.08 -4.21 -37.47
N ARG A 655 -2.72 -5.50 -37.49
CA ARG A 655 -3.53 -6.57 -36.88
C ARG A 655 -3.64 -6.42 -35.36
N TYR A 656 -2.54 -6.08 -34.68
CA TYR A 656 -2.53 -5.84 -33.25
C TYR A 656 -3.37 -4.62 -32.87
N SER A 657 -3.36 -3.58 -33.71
CA SER A 657 -4.18 -2.38 -33.50
C SER A 657 -5.67 -2.68 -33.60
N GLU A 658 -6.08 -3.46 -34.60
CA GLU A 658 -7.47 -3.92 -34.74
C GLU A 658 -7.91 -4.74 -33.52
N GLU A 659 -7.05 -5.64 -33.04
CA GLU A 659 -7.34 -6.45 -31.87
C GLU A 659 -7.40 -5.60 -30.59
N ALA A 660 -6.46 -4.67 -30.38
CA ALA A 660 -6.48 -3.75 -29.25
C ALA A 660 -7.78 -2.92 -29.23
N HIS A 661 -8.18 -2.37 -30.38
CA HIS A 661 -9.44 -1.62 -30.52
C HIS A 661 -10.68 -2.46 -30.18
N ARG A 662 -10.68 -3.73 -30.57
CA ARG A 662 -11.76 -4.68 -30.26
C ARG A 662 -11.81 -4.99 -28.76
N LEU A 663 -10.67 -5.26 -28.12
CA LEU A 663 -10.58 -5.64 -26.71
C LEU A 663 -11.04 -4.54 -25.76
N ILE A 664 -10.74 -3.27 -26.09
CA ILE A 664 -11.17 -2.10 -25.32
C ILE A 664 -12.49 -1.49 -25.81
N GLN A 665 -13.10 -2.08 -26.83
CA GLN A 665 -14.43 -1.68 -27.34
C GLN A 665 -14.49 -0.22 -27.84
N VAL A 666 -13.50 0.23 -28.63
CA VAL A 666 -13.48 1.60 -29.21
C VAL A 666 -14.79 2.00 -29.90
N PRO A 667 -15.40 1.17 -30.78
CA PRO A 667 -16.65 1.53 -31.44
C PRO A 667 -17.79 1.81 -30.46
N ARG A 668 -17.86 1.05 -29.36
CA ARG A 668 -18.84 1.24 -28.29
C ARG A 668 -18.64 2.59 -27.62
N MET A 669 -17.41 2.91 -27.19
CA MET A 669 -17.11 4.20 -26.55
C MET A 669 -17.49 5.40 -27.43
N LEU A 670 -17.19 5.33 -28.73
CA LEU A 670 -17.55 6.39 -29.67
C LEU A 670 -19.07 6.52 -29.81
N ARG A 671 -19.81 5.40 -29.94
CA ARG A 671 -21.28 5.40 -29.98
C ARG A 671 -21.88 6.04 -28.72
N GLN A 672 -21.33 5.74 -27.55
CA GLN A 672 -21.81 6.28 -26.29
C GLN A 672 -21.60 7.80 -26.17
N GLN A 673 -20.69 8.40 -26.92
CA GLN A 673 -20.48 9.85 -26.90
C GLN A 673 -21.40 10.64 -27.84
N ILE A 674 -22.17 9.96 -28.70
CA ILE A 674 -23.04 10.62 -29.68
C ILE A 674 -24.19 11.35 -28.95
N ARG A 675 -24.25 12.67 -29.18
CA ARG A 675 -25.35 13.52 -28.71
C ARG A 675 -26.49 13.53 -29.71
N ALA A 676 -27.72 13.45 -29.21
CA ALA A 676 -28.90 13.58 -30.03
C ALA A 676 -28.95 14.95 -30.73
N SER A 677 -29.37 14.97 -32.00
CA SER A 677 -29.62 16.23 -32.70
C SER A 677 -30.81 16.95 -32.05
N LYS A 678 -30.74 18.29 -31.94
CA LYS A 678 -31.82 19.14 -31.39
C LYS A 678 -33.14 19.12 -32.21
N THR A 679 -33.27 18.27 -33.23
CA THR A 679 -34.28 18.39 -34.30
C THR A 679 -35.44 17.39 -34.23
N LYS A 680 -35.50 16.51 -33.22
CA LYS A 680 -36.60 15.52 -33.07
C LYS A 680 -37.32 15.64 -31.73
N ASP A 681 -38.64 15.70 -31.76
CA ASP A 681 -39.52 15.52 -30.59
C ASP A 681 -39.50 14.03 -30.17
N VAL A 682 -38.54 13.67 -29.31
CA VAL A 682 -38.41 12.31 -28.76
C VAL A 682 -39.17 12.23 -27.45
N ALA A 683 -40.06 11.24 -27.32
CA ALA A 683 -40.79 11.01 -26.08
C ALA A 683 -39.85 10.61 -24.94
N PRO A 684 -40.04 11.11 -23.70
CA PRO A 684 -39.23 10.70 -22.57
C PRO A 684 -39.36 9.21 -22.26
N VAL A 685 -38.24 8.59 -21.91
CA VAL A 685 -38.12 7.18 -21.47
C VAL A 685 -37.39 7.12 -20.13
N ALA A 686 -37.42 5.99 -19.41
CA ALA A 686 -36.78 5.90 -18.10
C ALA A 686 -35.26 6.09 -18.17
N VAL A 687 -34.60 5.40 -19.09
CA VAL A 687 -33.16 5.55 -19.34
C VAL A 687 -32.95 5.82 -20.83
N PRO A 688 -32.56 7.04 -21.22
CA PRO A 688 -32.34 7.38 -22.63
C PRO A 688 -31.16 6.62 -23.25
N LYS A 689 -31.32 6.15 -24.49
CA LYS A 689 -30.22 5.53 -25.26
C LYS A 689 -29.14 6.54 -25.69
N GLN A 690 -29.54 7.76 -26.05
CA GLN A 690 -28.64 8.81 -26.56
C GLN A 690 -28.58 10.00 -25.61
N ILE A 691 -27.41 10.64 -25.54
CA ILE A 691 -27.19 11.82 -24.69
C ILE A 691 -28.11 12.95 -25.16
N GLY A 692 -28.81 13.58 -24.22
CA GLY A 692 -29.69 14.73 -24.46
C GLY A 692 -31.12 14.38 -24.85
N HIS A 693 -31.46 13.10 -25.05
CA HIS A 693 -32.86 12.68 -25.07
C HIS A 693 -33.46 12.78 -23.65
N PRO A 694 -34.74 13.17 -23.52
CA PRO A 694 -35.33 13.40 -22.21
C PRO A 694 -35.55 12.10 -21.44
N SER A 695 -35.31 12.15 -20.12
CA SER A 695 -35.65 11.06 -19.19
C SER A 695 -36.99 11.31 -18.48
N LEU A 696 -37.69 10.23 -18.12
CA LEU A 696 -38.82 10.25 -17.17
C LEU A 696 -38.37 10.47 -15.72
N ILE A 697 -37.08 10.24 -15.44
CA ILE A 697 -36.44 10.46 -14.14
C ILE A 697 -35.71 11.80 -14.16
N LYS A 698 -35.86 12.59 -13.10
CA LYS A 698 -35.18 13.88 -12.90
C LYS A 698 -34.25 13.88 -11.69
N HIS A 699 -34.57 13.07 -10.68
CA HIS A 699 -33.85 13.01 -9.42
C HIS A 699 -33.11 11.67 -9.32
N VAL A 700 -31.79 11.71 -9.20
CA VAL A 700 -30.95 10.52 -8.99
C VAL A 700 -30.35 10.60 -7.60
N VAL A 701 -30.68 9.62 -6.76
CA VAL A 701 -30.06 9.44 -5.44
C VAL A 701 -29.09 8.27 -5.52
N TYR A 702 -27.82 8.51 -5.25
CA TYR A 702 -26.77 7.52 -5.28
C TYR A 702 -26.29 7.25 -3.86
N VAL A 703 -26.54 6.05 -3.35
CA VAL A 703 -26.15 5.62 -2.02
C VAL A 703 -24.85 4.83 -2.14
N ILE A 704 -23.80 5.32 -1.50
CA ILE A 704 -22.53 4.60 -1.33
C ILE A 704 -22.48 4.08 0.10
N LYS A 705 -22.01 2.85 0.22
CA LYS A 705 -21.91 2.08 1.44
C LYS A 705 -20.53 1.38 1.48
N GLU A 706 -20.27 0.61 2.53
CA GLU A 706 -18.99 -0.04 2.81
C GLU A 706 -19.03 -1.55 2.53
N ASN A 707 -18.12 -2.31 3.11
CA ASN A 707 -17.58 -3.45 2.37
C ASN A 707 -18.38 -4.74 2.52
N ARG A 708 -19.17 -5.14 1.52
CA ARG A 708 -19.89 -6.44 1.55
C ARG A 708 -19.93 -7.16 0.21
N THR A 709 -19.87 -8.49 0.28
CA THR A 709 -20.14 -9.35 -0.86
C THR A 709 -21.62 -9.66 -1.00
N TYR A 710 -22.03 -10.11 -2.20
CA TYR A 710 -23.42 -10.49 -2.46
C TYR A 710 -23.89 -11.60 -1.51
N ASP A 711 -23.13 -12.67 -1.36
CA ASP A 711 -23.55 -13.82 -0.57
C ASP A 711 -23.68 -13.52 0.93
N GLN A 712 -22.85 -12.61 1.48
CA GLN A 712 -22.93 -12.19 2.88
C GLN A 712 -24.29 -11.57 3.26
N VAL A 713 -24.95 -10.91 2.30
CA VAL A 713 -26.21 -10.19 2.54
C VAL A 713 -27.40 -10.88 1.89
N LEU A 714 -27.29 -11.28 0.61
CA LEU A 714 -28.40 -11.78 -0.21
C LEU A 714 -28.26 -13.25 -0.58
N GLY A 715 -27.25 -13.96 -0.06
CA GLY A 715 -27.00 -15.37 -0.38
C GLY A 715 -28.16 -16.32 -0.02
N ASP A 716 -29.05 -15.91 0.89
CA ASP A 716 -30.23 -16.69 1.29
C ASP A 716 -31.48 -16.44 0.42
N LEU A 717 -31.42 -15.56 -0.60
CA LEU A 717 -32.50 -15.32 -1.55
C LEU A 717 -32.52 -16.41 -2.65
N PRO A 718 -33.53 -17.31 -2.67
CA PRO A 718 -33.56 -18.44 -3.60
C PRO A 718 -33.82 -18.05 -5.06
N GLN A 719 -34.20 -16.80 -5.34
CA GLN A 719 -34.47 -16.30 -6.68
C GLN A 719 -33.18 -16.01 -7.46
N GLY A 720 -32.12 -15.62 -6.77
CA GLY A 720 -30.81 -15.34 -7.36
C GLY A 720 -29.85 -16.51 -7.23
N ASP A 721 -28.70 -16.37 -7.86
CA ASP A 721 -27.57 -17.28 -7.69
C ASP A 721 -26.82 -16.98 -6.38
N GLY A 722 -27.39 -17.33 -5.23
CA GLY A 722 -26.79 -17.14 -3.90
C GLY A 722 -26.36 -18.45 -3.23
N GLU A 723 -25.41 -18.38 -2.29
CA GLU A 723 -25.06 -19.48 -1.37
C GLU A 723 -25.55 -19.18 0.07
N PRO A 724 -26.65 -19.79 0.54
CA PRO A 724 -27.23 -19.48 1.85
C PRO A 724 -26.29 -19.77 3.04
N LYS A 725 -25.29 -20.65 2.87
CA LYS A 725 -24.29 -20.92 3.92
C LYS A 725 -23.34 -19.74 4.17
N LEU A 726 -23.22 -18.83 3.21
CA LEU A 726 -22.37 -17.66 3.29
C LEU A 726 -23.13 -16.41 3.78
N CYS A 727 -24.46 -16.48 3.95
CA CYS A 727 -25.27 -15.34 4.38
C CYS A 727 -25.20 -15.12 5.90
N ASP A 728 -24.38 -14.17 6.33
CA ASP A 728 -24.22 -13.81 7.75
C ASP A 728 -25.25 -12.81 8.25
N TYR A 729 -25.82 -12.06 7.31
CA TYR A 729 -26.82 -11.04 7.58
C TYR A 729 -28.13 -11.43 6.91
N PRO A 730 -28.81 -12.50 7.39
CA PRO A 730 -30.07 -12.95 6.83
C PRO A 730 -31.16 -11.90 7.04
N ARG A 731 -32.31 -12.12 6.42
CA ARG A 731 -33.49 -11.25 6.50
C ARG A 731 -33.86 -10.72 7.90
N ALA A 732 -33.61 -11.46 8.97
CA ALA A 732 -33.89 -10.99 10.34
C ALA A 732 -33.02 -9.78 10.75
N ILE A 733 -31.84 -9.64 10.13
CA ILE A 733 -30.87 -8.57 10.35
C ILE A 733 -31.00 -7.48 9.29
N THR A 734 -31.17 -7.86 8.02
CA THR A 734 -31.22 -6.92 6.87
C THR A 734 -32.54 -6.99 6.08
N PRO A 735 -33.72 -6.87 6.74
CA PRO A 735 -35.00 -7.04 6.06
C PRO A 735 -35.23 -6.03 4.92
N ASN A 736 -34.63 -4.83 4.96
CA ASN A 736 -34.81 -3.84 3.90
C ASN A 736 -33.99 -4.18 2.66
N HIS A 737 -32.73 -4.61 2.78
CA HIS A 737 -31.94 -5.07 1.64
C HIS A 737 -32.65 -6.19 0.89
N HIS A 738 -33.12 -7.21 1.63
CA HIS A 738 -33.88 -8.33 1.07
C HIS A 738 -35.17 -7.87 0.38
N ARG A 739 -35.95 -7.03 1.06
CA ARG A 739 -37.24 -6.55 0.55
C ARG A 739 -37.07 -5.65 -0.67
N LEU A 740 -36.04 -4.80 -0.71
CA LEU A 740 -35.73 -3.96 -1.87
C LEU A 740 -35.39 -4.83 -3.07
N ALA A 741 -34.53 -5.84 -2.91
CA ALA A 741 -34.17 -6.77 -3.98
C ALA A 741 -35.40 -7.56 -4.51
N GLU A 742 -36.30 -7.99 -3.63
CA GLU A 742 -37.52 -8.72 -4.01
C GLU A 742 -38.60 -7.84 -4.66
N GLN A 743 -38.77 -6.60 -4.17
CA GLN A 743 -39.82 -5.71 -4.67
C GLN A 743 -39.45 -5.00 -5.96
N PHE A 744 -38.15 -4.82 -6.20
CA PHE A 744 -37.60 -4.19 -7.39
C PHE A 744 -36.86 -5.24 -8.21
N VAL A 745 -35.58 -5.03 -8.52
CA VAL A 745 -34.74 -6.02 -9.20
C VAL A 745 -33.76 -6.66 -8.24
N LEU A 746 -33.62 -7.98 -8.33
CA LEU A 746 -32.50 -8.71 -7.74
C LEU A 746 -31.36 -8.75 -8.77
N LEU A 747 -30.28 -8.04 -8.47
CA LEU A 747 -29.04 -8.06 -9.25
C LEU A 747 -28.09 -9.10 -8.66
N ASP A 748 -28.06 -10.28 -9.28
CA ASP A 748 -27.21 -11.39 -8.82
C ASP A 748 -25.88 -11.47 -9.56
N ASN A 749 -25.52 -10.45 -10.34
CA ASN A 749 -24.29 -10.45 -11.13
C ASN A 749 -23.67 -9.04 -11.23
N PHE A 750 -23.61 -8.35 -10.09
CA PHE A 750 -22.98 -7.04 -9.92
C PHE A 750 -21.61 -7.16 -9.24
N TYR A 751 -20.62 -6.35 -9.69
CA TYR A 751 -19.24 -6.40 -9.20
C TYR A 751 -18.68 -5.02 -8.83
N CYS A 752 -17.92 -4.93 -7.74
CA CYS A 752 -17.08 -3.77 -7.47
C CYS A 752 -15.81 -3.82 -8.33
N ASN A 753 -15.41 -2.65 -8.84
CA ASN A 753 -14.15 -2.50 -9.55
C ASN A 753 -12.98 -2.26 -8.58
N GLY A 754 -13.28 -1.59 -7.46
CA GLY A 754 -12.35 -1.40 -6.34
C GLY A 754 -12.06 -2.70 -5.59
N VAL A 755 -10.91 -2.71 -4.94
CA VAL A 755 -10.41 -3.82 -4.11
C VAL A 755 -10.06 -3.36 -2.68
N ASN A 756 -10.26 -2.08 -2.39
CA ASN A 756 -10.20 -1.43 -1.08
C ASN A 756 -10.96 -0.08 -1.14
N SER A 757 -11.25 0.57 -0.02
CA SER A 757 -12.05 1.81 0.02
C SER A 757 -11.39 2.97 -0.72
N SER A 758 -10.05 3.09 -0.71
CA SER A 758 -9.40 4.21 -1.39
C SER A 758 -9.64 4.16 -2.90
N ASP A 759 -9.50 2.99 -3.52
CA ASP A 759 -9.75 2.83 -4.95
C ASP A 759 -11.24 2.57 -5.28
N GLY A 760 -12.00 2.00 -4.35
CA GLY A 760 -13.44 1.77 -4.42
C GLY A 760 -14.25 3.05 -4.51
N HIS A 761 -13.99 4.03 -3.64
CA HIS A 761 -14.62 5.34 -3.70
C HIS A 761 -14.26 6.11 -4.99
N SER A 762 -13.02 6.00 -5.48
CA SER A 762 -12.64 6.56 -6.80
C SER A 762 -13.40 5.87 -7.94
N TRP A 763 -13.51 4.54 -7.94
CA TRP A 763 -14.34 3.85 -8.95
C TRP A 763 -15.82 4.24 -8.88
N ALA A 764 -16.35 4.43 -7.67
CA ALA A 764 -17.74 4.77 -7.43
C ALA A 764 -18.08 6.23 -7.83
N THR A 765 -17.12 7.16 -7.77
CA THR A 765 -17.38 8.61 -7.95
C THR A 765 -16.68 9.23 -9.16
N GLU A 766 -15.55 8.69 -9.59
CA GLU A 766 -14.74 9.15 -10.73
C GLU A 766 -14.85 8.20 -11.92
N GLY A 767 -15.18 6.93 -11.67
CA GLY A 767 -15.36 5.90 -12.69
C GLY A 767 -14.06 5.30 -13.21
N ASN A 768 -12.90 5.68 -12.65
CA ASN A 768 -11.59 5.09 -12.88
C ASN A 768 -10.67 5.35 -11.68
N VAL A 769 -9.44 4.84 -11.75
CA VAL A 769 -8.37 5.12 -10.79
C VAL A 769 -7.12 5.58 -11.55
N THR A 770 -6.34 6.46 -10.95
CA THR A 770 -5.08 6.98 -11.54
C THR A 770 -3.93 6.00 -11.35
N ASP A 771 -2.83 6.23 -12.06
CA ASP A 771 -1.58 5.49 -11.94
C ASP A 771 -1.01 5.50 -10.51
N HIS A 772 -1.29 6.56 -9.74
CA HIS A 772 -0.96 6.62 -8.32
C HIS A 772 -1.54 5.44 -7.54
N LEU A 773 -2.87 5.24 -7.57
CA LEU A 773 -3.51 4.15 -6.83
C LEU A 773 -3.16 2.78 -7.43
N GLU A 774 -3.02 2.71 -8.76
CA GLU A 774 -2.67 1.46 -9.44
C GLU A 774 -1.30 0.91 -9.03
N LYS A 775 -0.34 1.79 -8.72
CA LYS A 775 1.04 1.45 -8.32
C LYS A 775 1.31 1.51 -6.80
N SER A 776 0.41 2.07 -5.98
CA SER A 776 0.64 2.32 -4.53
C SER A 776 0.62 1.09 -3.61
N PHE A 777 0.36 -0.11 -4.14
CA PHE A 777 0.19 -1.37 -3.38
C PHE A 777 1.45 -1.90 -2.67
N GLY A 778 2.58 -1.20 -2.76
CA GLY A 778 3.75 -1.48 -1.93
C GLY A 778 3.71 -0.82 -0.54
N GLY A 779 2.72 0.03 -0.24
CA GLY A 779 2.51 0.52 1.12
C GLY A 779 1.74 1.83 1.30
N PHE A 780 1.09 2.38 0.26
CA PHE A 780 0.26 3.61 0.33
C PHE A 780 0.89 4.78 1.09
N THR A 781 2.21 4.88 1.08
CA THR A 781 2.95 5.74 2.01
C THR A 781 2.79 7.24 1.72
N ARG A 782 2.45 7.59 0.46
CA ARG A 782 2.10 8.97 0.10
C ARG A 782 0.68 9.30 0.57
N SER A 783 -0.31 8.47 0.20
CA SER A 783 -1.69 8.61 0.64
C SER A 783 -2.49 7.32 0.47
N TYR A 784 -3.36 7.05 1.44
CA TYR A 784 -4.54 6.20 1.34
C TYR A 784 -5.74 7.13 1.50
N SER A 785 -6.32 7.56 0.37
CA SER A 785 -7.18 8.76 0.34
C SER A 785 -8.66 8.43 0.36
N PHE A 786 -9.43 9.31 1.02
CA PHE A 786 -10.90 9.40 0.97
C PHE A 786 -11.28 10.86 0.67
N GLY A 787 -10.87 11.36 -0.51
CA GLY A 787 -11.14 12.73 -0.93
C GLY A 787 -10.28 13.78 -0.23
N ASP A 788 -9.01 13.45 0.06
CA ASP A 788 -8.05 14.32 0.75
C ASP A 788 -6.65 14.40 0.12
N ASP A 789 -6.40 13.79 -1.05
CA ASP A 789 -5.16 13.96 -1.82
C ASP A 789 -5.45 14.34 -3.29
N PRO A 790 -5.18 15.59 -3.72
CA PRO A 790 -5.48 16.05 -5.08
C PRO A 790 -4.67 15.35 -6.18
N LEU A 791 -3.59 14.64 -5.85
CA LEU A 791 -2.83 13.84 -6.81
C LEU A 791 -3.45 12.47 -7.07
N ASN A 792 -4.44 12.04 -6.29
CA ASN A 792 -5.11 10.76 -6.53
C ASN A 792 -6.23 10.88 -7.56
N TYR A 793 -6.79 12.09 -7.70
CA TYR A 793 -7.98 12.33 -8.50
C TYR A 793 -7.71 12.26 -10.00
N SER A 794 -8.65 11.69 -10.73
CA SER A 794 -8.70 11.70 -12.18
C SER A 794 -8.80 13.13 -12.71
N SER A 795 -8.13 13.40 -13.83
CA SER A 795 -8.21 14.68 -14.55
C SER A 795 -9.64 15.06 -14.97
N THR A 796 -10.53 14.08 -15.09
CA THR A 796 -11.95 14.28 -15.39
C THR A 796 -12.76 14.79 -14.20
N GLY A 797 -12.20 14.73 -12.98
CA GLY A 797 -12.91 15.05 -11.75
C GLY A 797 -13.97 14.01 -11.43
N PHE A 798 -14.96 14.43 -10.64
CA PHE A 798 -15.96 13.53 -10.07
C PHE A 798 -17.32 13.67 -10.75
N ILE A 799 -18.22 12.71 -10.50
CA ILE A 799 -19.58 12.73 -11.05
C ILE A 799 -20.35 14.01 -10.71
N TRP A 800 -20.16 14.58 -9.52
CA TRP A 800 -20.80 15.85 -9.16
C TRP A 800 -20.24 17.04 -9.93
N ASP A 801 -18.97 17.03 -10.32
CA ASP A 801 -18.42 18.07 -11.19
C ASP A 801 -19.08 18.00 -12.56
N ASN A 802 -19.26 16.79 -13.10
CA ASN A 802 -19.96 16.59 -14.37
C ASN A 802 -21.42 17.10 -14.31
N VAL A 803 -22.13 16.83 -13.21
CA VAL A 803 -23.48 17.36 -12.93
C VAL A 803 -23.48 18.90 -12.92
N LEU A 804 -22.60 19.51 -12.11
CA LEU A 804 -22.54 20.96 -11.93
C LEU A 804 -22.13 21.68 -13.22
N LEU A 805 -21.16 21.14 -13.97
CA LEU A 805 -20.70 21.69 -15.25
C LEU A 805 -21.79 21.70 -16.33
N HIS A 806 -22.78 20.80 -16.23
CA HIS A 806 -23.93 20.76 -17.13
C HIS A 806 -25.14 21.52 -16.60
N GLY A 807 -24.97 22.34 -15.55
CA GLY A 807 -26.00 23.24 -15.03
C GLY A 807 -27.08 22.55 -14.20
N LEU A 808 -26.83 21.33 -13.74
CA LEU A 808 -27.70 20.57 -12.85
C LEU A 808 -27.32 20.80 -11.39
N SER A 809 -28.28 20.56 -10.50
CA SER A 809 -28.12 20.77 -9.07
C SER A 809 -27.63 19.51 -8.34
N PHE A 810 -26.75 19.71 -7.36
CA PHE A 810 -26.10 18.64 -6.59
C PHE A 810 -26.23 18.85 -5.08
N ARG A 811 -26.33 17.75 -4.34
CA ARG A 811 -26.27 17.73 -2.86
C ARG A 811 -25.48 16.52 -2.34
N ASN A 812 -24.49 16.77 -1.49
CA ASN A 812 -23.75 15.71 -0.79
C ASN A 812 -24.32 15.45 0.61
N TYR A 813 -24.53 14.18 0.95
CA TYR A 813 -24.86 13.69 2.27
C TYR A 813 -23.77 12.73 2.77
N GLY A 814 -22.64 13.30 3.20
CA GLY A 814 -21.63 12.61 4.00
C GLY A 814 -20.48 11.93 3.24
N GLU A 815 -20.51 11.90 1.91
CA GLU A 815 -19.40 11.37 1.10
C GLU A 815 -18.14 12.22 1.29
N MET A 816 -16.99 11.56 1.47
CA MET A 816 -15.67 12.19 1.69
C MET A 816 -15.63 13.21 2.85
N ASP A 817 -16.47 13.00 3.88
CA ASP A 817 -16.55 13.82 5.09
C ASP A 817 -16.09 13.01 6.31
N TYR A 818 -14.94 13.37 6.90
CA TYR A 818 -14.49 12.79 8.17
C TYR A 818 -15.20 13.50 9.33
N ALA A 819 -16.20 12.84 9.93
CA ALA A 819 -17.02 13.45 10.97
C ALA A 819 -16.43 13.26 12.37
N GLY A 820 -16.30 14.36 13.11
CA GLY A 820 -15.99 14.34 14.55
C GLY A 820 -17.26 14.55 15.39
N THR A 821 -17.17 14.28 16.70
CA THR A 821 -18.28 14.49 17.65
C THR A 821 -17.99 15.64 18.61
N ILE A 822 -19.02 16.26 19.15
CA ILE A 822 -18.94 17.30 20.19
C ILE A 822 -19.85 16.89 21.35
N PRO A 823 -19.31 16.44 22.50
CA PRO A 823 -17.88 16.32 22.81
C PRO A 823 -17.17 15.21 22.02
N ALA A 824 -15.85 15.30 21.89
CA ALA A 824 -15.03 14.44 21.03
C ALA A 824 -15.05 12.95 21.44
N ASP A 825 -15.32 12.67 22.71
CA ASP A 825 -15.36 11.34 23.33
C ASP A 825 -16.79 10.76 23.40
N ALA A 826 -17.77 11.38 22.74
CA ALA A 826 -19.13 10.86 22.71
C ALA A 826 -19.16 9.42 22.16
N SER A 827 -19.60 8.49 23.01
CA SER A 827 -19.78 7.08 22.66
C SER A 827 -21.00 6.88 21.78
N PHE A 828 -21.04 5.75 21.05
CA PHE A 828 -22.20 5.37 20.24
C PHE A 828 -23.50 5.41 21.06
N SER A 829 -23.51 4.83 22.27
CA SER A 829 -24.70 4.78 23.12
C SER A 829 -25.21 6.17 23.49
N GLN A 830 -24.30 7.10 23.84
CA GLN A 830 -24.67 8.48 24.14
C GLN A 830 -25.27 9.20 22.93
N ILE A 831 -24.67 9.00 21.75
CA ILE A 831 -25.18 9.56 20.48
C ILE A 831 -26.57 9.01 20.17
N TYR A 832 -26.73 7.69 20.27
CA TYR A 832 -28.00 7.01 20.03
C TYR A 832 -29.08 7.47 21.01
N ASP A 833 -28.78 7.59 22.30
CA ASP A 833 -29.72 8.06 23.32
C ASP A 833 -30.12 9.53 23.12
N ASP A 834 -29.16 10.41 22.79
CA ASP A 834 -29.43 11.82 22.45
C ASP A 834 -30.35 11.93 21.22
N PHE A 835 -30.09 11.12 20.19
CA PHE A 835 -30.93 11.02 18.99
C PHE A 835 -32.34 10.53 19.31
N LYS A 836 -32.47 9.43 20.05
CA LYS A 836 -33.78 8.83 20.41
C LYS A 836 -34.61 9.72 21.32
N SER A 837 -33.96 10.47 22.22
CA SER A 837 -34.63 11.40 23.13
C SER A 837 -34.89 12.77 22.51
N GLY A 838 -34.22 13.10 21.39
CA GLY A 838 -34.35 14.38 20.70
C GLY A 838 -33.76 15.55 21.49
N THR A 839 -32.75 15.31 22.34
CA THR A 839 -32.18 16.38 23.18
C THR A 839 -31.19 17.28 22.45
N HIS A 840 -30.61 16.81 21.33
CA HIS A 840 -29.68 17.56 20.47
C HIS A 840 -28.47 18.14 21.23
N LYS A 841 -27.97 17.41 22.23
CA LYS A 841 -26.82 17.82 23.04
C LYS A 841 -25.49 17.47 22.41
N ILE A 842 -25.48 16.49 21.51
CA ILE A 842 -24.26 16.06 20.81
C ILE A 842 -24.24 16.69 19.42
N GLY A 843 -23.16 17.42 19.14
CA GLY A 843 -22.89 18.02 17.84
C GLY A 843 -21.94 17.18 16.99
N PHE A 844 -21.83 17.52 15.70
CA PHE A 844 -20.91 16.88 14.77
C PHE A 844 -20.09 17.92 14.00
N THR A 845 -18.81 17.64 13.78
CA THR A 845 -17.93 18.43 12.90
C THR A 845 -17.85 17.79 11.53
N LYS A 846 -17.40 18.57 10.54
CA LYS A 846 -17.16 18.11 9.17
C LYS A 846 -15.72 18.37 8.78
N SER A 847 -15.13 17.46 8.03
CA SER A 847 -13.79 17.59 7.48
C SER A 847 -13.76 16.97 6.09
N ILE A 848 -13.91 17.83 5.07
CA ILE A 848 -14.00 17.46 3.66
C ILE A 848 -12.82 18.10 2.93
N GLY A 849 -11.95 17.30 2.33
CA GLY A 849 -10.76 17.77 1.63
C GLY A 849 -11.06 18.44 0.28
N ILE A 850 -12.20 18.12 -0.33
CA ILE A 850 -12.61 18.66 -1.64
C ILE A 850 -13.51 19.88 -1.44
N GLU A 851 -12.99 21.06 -1.79
CA GLU A 851 -13.70 22.33 -1.56
C GLU A 851 -15.06 22.41 -2.28
N THR A 852 -15.15 21.91 -3.53
CA THR A 852 -16.43 21.90 -4.27
C THR A 852 -17.46 21.05 -3.55
N LEU A 853 -17.09 19.83 -3.16
CA LEU A 853 -17.94 18.92 -2.41
C LEU A 853 -18.39 19.53 -1.08
N ALA A 854 -17.48 20.18 -0.35
CA ALA A 854 -17.78 20.86 0.91
C ALA A 854 -18.88 21.93 0.77
N ARG A 855 -18.84 22.74 -0.31
CA ARG A 855 -19.85 23.79 -0.58
C ARG A 855 -21.26 23.21 -0.79
N TYR A 856 -21.36 22.02 -1.35
CA TYR A 856 -22.63 21.35 -1.65
C TYR A 856 -23.04 20.32 -0.58
N SER A 857 -22.28 20.19 0.52
CA SER A 857 -22.57 19.22 1.57
C SER A 857 -23.68 19.67 2.52
N CYS A 858 -24.52 18.72 2.94
CA CYS A 858 -25.60 18.97 3.89
C CYS A 858 -25.04 19.31 5.27
N PRO A 859 -25.34 20.48 5.85
CA PRO A 859 -24.75 20.92 7.13
C PRO A 859 -25.08 20.01 8.32
N THR A 860 -26.22 19.33 8.30
CA THR A 860 -26.74 18.51 9.41
C THR A 860 -26.49 17.02 9.25
N TYR A 861 -25.86 16.59 8.15
CA TYR A 861 -25.58 15.19 7.86
C TYR A 861 -24.11 14.89 8.14
N PRO A 862 -23.75 14.13 9.19
CA PRO A 862 -22.36 13.75 9.46
C PRO A 862 -21.87 12.64 8.52
N GLY A 863 -20.64 12.74 8.04
CA GLY A 863 -19.96 11.70 7.25
C GLY A 863 -19.40 10.54 8.08
N TRP A 864 -18.26 9.98 7.66
CA TRP A 864 -17.64 8.80 8.24
C TRP A 864 -17.30 8.97 9.73
N ASN A 865 -17.87 8.08 10.55
CA ASN A 865 -17.54 7.86 11.96
C ASN A 865 -18.38 6.69 12.46
N MET A 866 -17.73 5.61 12.91
CA MET A 866 -18.42 4.38 13.35
C MET A 866 -19.24 4.54 14.64
N ARG A 867 -19.03 5.63 15.40
CA ARG A 867 -19.84 5.94 16.59
C ARG A 867 -21.19 6.59 16.25
N ILE A 868 -21.40 7.05 15.01
CA ILE A 868 -22.60 7.79 14.62
C ILE A 868 -23.58 6.83 13.91
N PRO A 869 -24.81 6.60 14.41
CA PRO A 869 -25.78 5.71 13.76
C PRO A 869 -26.24 6.21 12.38
N ASP A 870 -26.43 5.30 11.43
CA ASP A 870 -26.96 5.58 10.10
C ASP A 870 -28.43 6.02 10.15
N VAL A 871 -29.23 5.56 11.13
CA VAL A 871 -30.61 6.08 11.28
C VAL A 871 -30.65 7.59 11.64
N LEU A 872 -29.59 8.12 12.26
CA LEU A 872 -29.43 9.56 12.49
C LEU A 872 -29.14 10.27 11.16
N ARG A 873 -28.26 9.70 10.34
CA ARG A 873 -27.96 10.18 8.99
C ARG A 873 -29.21 10.19 8.10
N ALA A 874 -29.95 9.08 8.06
CA ALA A 874 -31.22 8.97 7.35
C ALA A 874 -32.23 10.03 7.82
N LYS A 875 -32.34 10.29 9.13
CA LYS A 875 -33.20 11.35 9.65
C LYS A 875 -32.82 12.73 9.11
N ALA A 876 -31.53 13.07 9.06
CA ALA A 876 -31.07 14.35 8.51
C ALA A 876 -31.42 14.51 7.02
N PHE A 877 -31.26 13.44 6.23
CA PHE A 877 -31.70 13.41 4.82
C PHE A 877 -33.23 13.62 4.70
N ILE A 878 -34.01 12.88 5.50
CA ILE A 878 -35.48 12.92 5.48
C ILE A 878 -36.00 14.31 5.85
N ASP A 879 -35.37 14.99 6.82
CA ASP A 879 -35.74 16.35 7.20
C ASP A 879 -35.54 17.35 6.05
N GLU A 880 -34.42 17.26 5.34
CA GLU A 880 -34.19 18.11 4.17
C GLU A 880 -35.15 17.77 3.02
N LEU A 881 -35.43 16.49 2.79
CA LEU A 881 -36.44 16.05 1.82
C LEU A 881 -37.83 16.63 2.15
N GLN A 882 -38.23 16.68 3.42
CA GLN A 882 -39.50 17.30 3.82
C GLN A 882 -39.54 18.80 3.46
N VAL A 883 -38.43 19.52 3.64
CA VAL A 883 -38.32 20.92 3.22
C VAL A 883 -38.42 21.06 1.70
N ALA A 884 -37.73 20.20 0.94
CA ALA A 884 -37.81 20.16 -0.51
C ALA A 884 -39.25 19.91 -0.99
N GLN A 885 -39.97 18.99 -0.36
CA GLN A 885 -41.38 18.70 -0.69
C GLN A 885 -42.30 19.91 -0.52
N GLN A 886 -42.10 20.68 0.56
CA GLN A 886 -42.84 21.90 0.82
C GLN A 886 -42.59 22.98 -0.24
N LYS A 887 -41.34 23.09 -0.72
CA LYS A 887 -40.95 24.00 -1.81
C LYS A 887 -41.43 23.52 -3.17
N GLY A 888 -41.56 22.21 -3.36
CA GLY A 888 -41.84 21.59 -4.66
C GLY A 888 -40.64 21.52 -5.59
N GLU A 889 -39.44 21.75 -5.06
CA GLU A 889 -38.16 21.74 -5.78
C GLU A 889 -37.17 20.88 -4.98
N TRP A 890 -36.40 20.05 -5.68
CA TRP A 890 -35.37 19.18 -5.12
C TRP A 890 -34.16 19.13 -6.06
N TYR A 891 -33.12 18.38 -5.71
CA TYR A 891 -31.86 18.34 -6.46
C TYR A 891 -31.90 17.31 -7.58
N ASP A 892 -31.18 17.55 -8.68
CA ASP A 892 -31.10 16.61 -9.80
C ASP A 892 -30.26 15.37 -9.43
N PHE A 893 -29.14 15.57 -8.72
CA PHE A 893 -28.26 14.50 -8.25
C PHE A 893 -27.94 14.65 -6.76
N MET A 894 -28.00 13.55 -6.02
CA MET A 894 -27.66 13.49 -4.59
C MET A 894 -26.80 12.27 -4.32
N ILE A 895 -25.72 12.44 -3.54
CA ILE A 895 -24.94 11.32 -2.99
C ILE A 895 -25.28 11.16 -1.51
N VAL A 896 -25.54 9.93 -1.08
CA VAL A 896 -25.84 9.57 0.32
C VAL A 896 -24.85 8.52 0.78
N TYR A 897 -24.15 8.79 1.88
CA TYR A 897 -23.16 7.87 2.42
C TYR A 897 -23.67 7.23 3.71
N LEU A 898 -23.70 5.89 3.75
CA LEU A 898 -24.19 5.08 4.87
C LEU A 898 -23.13 4.03 5.27
N PRO A 899 -22.14 4.39 6.12
CA PRO A 899 -20.96 3.57 6.32
C PRO A 899 -21.06 2.51 7.43
N GLN A 900 -22.19 2.37 8.12
CA GLN A 900 -22.20 1.51 9.32
C GLN A 900 -21.99 0.03 9.03
N ASP A 901 -22.09 -0.41 7.78
CA ASP A 901 -21.70 -1.75 7.38
C ASP A 901 -20.18 -1.96 7.28
N HIS A 902 -19.33 -0.96 7.48
CA HIS A 902 -17.90 -1.18 7.75
C HIS A 902 -17.69 -1.92 9.09
N THR A 903 -18.54 -1.66 10.08
CA THR A 903 -18.49 -2.21 11.46
C THR A 903 -17.24 -1.84 12.26
N SER A 904 -17.15 -2.32 13.50
CA SER A 904 -15.99 -2.16 14.39
C SER A 904 -15.56 -3.48 15.05
N GLY A 905 -15.75 -4.60 14.34
CA GLY A 905 -15.48 -5.94 14.87
C GLY A 905 -16.20 -6.20 16.21
N MET A 906 -15.51 -6.80 17.16
CA MET A 906 -16.01 -7.04 18.53
C MET A 906 -15.52 -5.97 19.54
N SER A 907 -15.37 -4.71 19.10
CA SER A 907 -14.80 -3.65 19.93
C SER A 907 -15.72 -3.33 21.10
N SER A 908 -15.17 -3.34 22.33
CA SER A 908 -15.96 -3.07 23.53
C SER A 908 -16.49 -1.63 23.54
N GLY A 909 -17.78 -1.45 23.82
CA GLY A 909 -18.46 -0.15 23.79
C GLY A 909 -18.99 0.27 22.41
N MET A 910 -18.68 -0.49 21.35
CA MET A 910 -19.23 -0.30 20.00
C MET A 910 -20.44 -1.22 19.76
N PRO A 911 -21.29 -0.91 18.77
CA PRO A 911 -22.34 -1.83 18.35
C PRO A 911 -21.78 -3.18 17.93
N HIS A 912 -22.53 -4.24 18.19
CA HIS A 912 -22.23 -5.56 17.65
C HIS A 912 -22.29 -5.52 16.11
N PRO A 913 -21.49 -6.30 15.36
CA PRO A 913 -21.51 -6.26 13.89
C PRO A 913 -22.90 -6.43 13.26
N GLN A 914 -23.72 -7.32 13.82
CA GLN A 914 -25.13 -7.46 13.41
C GLN A 914 -25.99 -6.21 13.68
N ALA A 915 -25.69 -5.44 14.72
CA ALA A 915 -26.39 -4.20 15.05
C ALA A 915 -25.98 -3.05 14.13
N HIS A 916 -24.69 -2.96 13.78
CA HIS A 916 -24.16 -2.11 12.72
C HIS A 916 -24.91 -2.36 11.39
N MET A 917 -25.01 -3.62 10.96
CA MET A 917 -25.75 -3.98 9.74
C MET A 917 -27.25 -3.68 9.83
N ALA A 918 -27.88 -3.92 10.98
CA ALA A 918 -29.29 -3.59 11.18
C ALA A 918 -29.55 -2.07 11.14
N ASP A 919 -28.64 -1.26 11.66
CA ASP A 919 -28.72 0.20 11.64
C ASP A 919 -28.60 0.73 10.21
N ASN A 920 -27.59 0.25 9.47
CA ASN A 920 -27.41 0.53 8.06
C ASN A 920 -28.62 0.11 7.19
N ASP A 921 -29.14 -1.11 7.41
CA ASP A 921 -30.33 -1.63 6.72
C ASP A 921 -31.58 -0.78 6.96
N LEU A 922 -31.85 -0.44 8.22
CA LEU A 922 -33.02 0.39 8.54
C LEU A 922 -32.87 1.80 7.97
N ALA A 923 -31.68 2.39 8.04
CA ALA A 923 -31.41 3.71 7.50
C ALA A 923 -31.66 3.76 5.98
N LEU A 924 -31.15 2.78 5.23
CA LEU A 924 -31.42 2.64 3.80
C LEU A 924 -32.92 2.50 3.53
N GLY A 925 -33.60 1.62 4.28
CA GLY A 925 -35.05 1.43 4.17
C GLY A 925 -35.83 2.72 4.40
N GLN A 926 -35.45 3.51 5.42
CA GLN A 926 -36.08 4.79 5.75
C GLN A 926 -35.86 5.86 4.68
N VAL A 927 -34.66 5.92 4.10
CA VAL A 927 -34.34 6.82 2.97
C VAL A 927 -35.24 6.49 1.78
N VAL A 928 -35.29 5.22 1.34
CA VAL A 928 -36.10 4.79 0.19
C VAL A 928 -37.60 4.97 0.47
N GLU A 929 -38.07 4.63 1.68
CA GLU A 929 -39.45 4.84 2.09
C GLU A 929 -39.84 6.31 1.98
N ALA A 930 -39.03 7.21 2.55
CA ALA A 930 -39.32 8.64 2.53
C ALA A 930 -39.36 9.21 1.10
N ILE A 931 -38.43 8.77 0.23
CA ILE A 931 -38.43 9.13 -1.19
C ILE A 931 -39.69 8.61 -1.87
N SER A 932 -40.05 7.35 -1.69
CA SER A 932 -41.17 6.70 -2.38
C SER A 932 -42.55 7.22 -1.95
N LYS A 933 -42.65 7.77 -0.74
CA LYS A 933 -43.85 8.46 -0.23
C LYS A 933 -43.84 9.96 -0.57
N SER A 934 -42.75 10.47 -1.13
CA SER A 934 -42.64 11.88 -1.49
C SER A 934 -43.36 12.20 -2.80
N ARG A 935 -43.66 13.49 -3.00
CA ARG A 935 -44.18 13.98 -4.28
C ARG A 935 -43.21 13.82 -5.47
N PHE A 936 -41.92 13.55 -5.19
CA PHE A 936 -40.88 13.41 -6.21
C PHE A 936 -40.77 11.97 -6.73
N TRP A 937 -41.32 10.96 -6.04
CA TRP A 937 -41.16 9.54 -6.36
C TRP A 937 -41.33 9.18 -7.84
N LYS A 938 -42.36 9.73 -8.47
CA LYS A 938 -42.69 9.53 -9.91
C LYS A 938 -41.57 9.92 -10.89
N GLU A 939 -40.55 10.65 -10.43
CA GLU A 939 -39.43 11.20 -11.20
C GLU A 939 -38.09 10.87 -10.53
N THR A 940 -38.02 9.87 -9.64
CA THR A 940 -36.80 9.52 -8.89
C THR A 940 -36.30 8.11 -9.18
N ALA A 941 -34.97 7.94 -9.24
CA ALA A 941 -34.30 6.66 -9.13
C ALA A 941 -33.26 6.69 -8.01
N VAL A 942 -33.18 5.60 -7.25
CA VAL A 942 -32.17 5.38 -6.21
C VAL A 942 -31.29 4.22 -6.63
N PHE A 943 -29.98 4.42 -6.60
CA PHE A 943 -28.96 3.39 -6.82
C PHE A 943 -28.18 3.20 -5.52
N VAL A 944 -27.88 1.95 -5.16
CA VAL A 944 -27.11 1.60 -3.96
C VAL A 944 -25.99 0.68 -4.39
N VAL A 945 -24.76 0.97 -3.97
CA VAL A 945 -23.58 0.13 -4.18
C VAL A 945 -22.69 0.15 -2.94
N GLU A 946 -21.92 -0.92 -2.78
CA GLU A 946 -20.73 -0.89 -1.92
C GLU A 946 -19.56 -0.19 -2.66
N ASP A 947 -18.63 0.41 -1.92
CA ASP A 947 -17.38 0.99 -2.45
C ASP A 947 -16.41 -0.11 -2.91
N ASP A 948 -16.26 -1.16 -2.12
CA ASP A 948 -15.53 -2.39 -2.44
C ASP A 948 -16.07 -3.58 -1.62
N PRO A 949 -15.64 -4.82 -1.87
CA PRO A 949 -16.09 -6.00 -1.12
C PRO A 949 -15.08 -6.51 -0.07
N GLN A 950 -13.94 -5.84 0.10
CA GLN A 950 -12.76 -6.27 0.86
C GLN A 950 -12.31 -7.68 0.46
N ALA A 951 -11.61 -8.39 1.35
CA ALA A 951 -11.38 -9.82 1.29
C ALA A 951 -12.61 -10.69 1.63
N GLY A 952 -13.83 -10.18 1.44
CA GLY A 952 -15.08 -10.88 1.72
C GLY A 952 -15.25 -12.18 0.91
N TYR A 953 -16.14 -13.07 1.38
CA TYR A 953 -16.39 -14.38 0.77
C TYR A 953 -17.65 -14.42 -0.08
N ASP A 954 -17.50 -14.90 -1.30
CA ASP A 954 -18.59 -15.16 -2.25
C ASP A 954 -18.27 -16.45 -3.02
N HIS A 955 -19.30 -17.20 -3.41
CA HIS A 955 -19.11 -18.48 -4.08
C HIS A 955 -18.82 -18.36 -5.59
N ILE A 956 -18.96 -17.16 -6.18
CA ILE A 956 -18.76 -16.87 -7.61
C ILE A 956 -17.47 -16.12 -7.86
N ASP A 957 -17.40 -14.91 -7.31
CA ASP A 957 -16.29 -13.99 -7.40
C ASP A 957 -16.31 -13.05 -6.19
N GLY A 958 -15.16 -12.67 -5.65
CA GLY A 958 -15.06 -11.92 -4.41
C GLY A 958 -15.31 -10.45 -4.67
N HIS A 959 -15.19 -10.02 -5.93
CA HIS A 959 -15.64 -8.69 -6.33
C HIS A 959 -17.16 -8.59 -6.39
N ARG A 960 -17.88 -9.72 -6.37
CA ARG A 960 -19.34 -9.72 -6.48
C ARG A 960 -19.92 -9.13 -5.21
N SER A 961 -20.75 -8.11 -5.39
CA SER A 961 -21.22 -7.26 -4.30
C SER A 961 -22.71 -6.95 -4.46
N VAL A 962 -23.26 -6.25 -3.48
CA VAL A 962 -24.66 -5.85 -3.44
C VAL A 962 -24.85 -4.60 -4.31
N CYS A 963 -25.82 -4.67 -5.22
CA CYS A 963 -26.38 -3.49 -5.85
C CYS A 963 -27.91 -3.52 -5.76
N LEU A 964 -28.50 -2.42 -5.30
CA LEU A 964 -29.95 -2.26 -5.22
C LEU A 964 -30.38 -1.05 -6.04
N VAL A 965 -31.48 -1.19 -6.77
CA VAL A 965 -32.04 -0.09 -7.57
C VAL A 965 -33.53 0.01 -7.28
N SER A 966 -34.02 1.22 -6.99
CA SER A 966 -35.44 1.49 -6.76
C SER A 966 -35.92 2.72 -7.52
N SER A 967 -37.05 2.58 -8.22
CA SER A 967 -37.74 3.63 -8.97
C SER A 967 -39.13 3.12 -9.33
N PRO A 968 -40.12 3.98 -9.63
CA PRO A 968 -41.34 3.53 -10.30
C PRO A 968 -41.06 2.84 -11.63
N TYR A 969 -39.94 3.14 -12.26
CA TYR A 969 -39.54 2.62 -13.57
C TYR A 969 -38.72 1.34 -13.49
N ILE A 970 -38.53 0.75 -12.30
CA ILE A 970 -37.83 -0.53 -12.18
C ILE A 970 -38.78 -1.71 -12.43
N ARG A 971 -38.29 -2.74 -13.13
CA ARG A 971 -39.01 -4.01 -13.32
C ARG A 971 -39.15 -4.73 -11.98
N ARG A 972 -40.35 -4.73 -11.40
CA ARG A 972 -40.58 -5.35 -10.08
C ARG A 972 -40.55 -6.87 -10.10
N GLY A 973 -39.92 -7.46 -9.08
CA GLY A 973 -39.84 -8.91 -8.88
C GLY A 973 -38.97 -9.64 -9.91
N ALA A 974 -38.17 -8.91 -10.70
CA ALA A 974 -37.32 -9.50 -11.72
C ALA A 974 -35.94 -9.84 -11.16
N VAL A 975 -35.34 -10.91 -11.69
CA VAL A 975 -33.93 -11.26 -11.47
C VAL A 975 -33.16 -10.85 -12.71
N VAL A 976 -32.10 -10.06 -12.52
CA VAL A 976 -31.25 -9.56 -13.60
C VAL A 976 -29.83 -10.07 -13.38
N SER A 977 -29.43 -11.02 -14.22
CA SER A 977 -28.11 -11.65 -14.19
C SER A 977 -27.13 -11.08 -15.22
N SER A 978 -27.50 -9.97 -15.87
CA SER A 978 -26.60 -9.22 -16.75
C SER A 978 -25.39 -8.71 -15.95
N PHE A 979 -24.21 -8.72 -16.57
CA PHE A 979 -22.98 -8.25 -15.93
C PHE A 979 -23.04 -6.74 -15.75
N TYR A 980 -23.01 -6.28 -14.51
CA TYR A 980 -22.89 -4.87 -14.16
C TYR A 980 -21.80 -4.66 -13.12
N ASN A 981 -21.33 -3.44 -13.02
CA ASN A 981 -20.33 -3.01 -12.05
C ASN A 981 -20.53 -1.54 -11.67
N GLN A 982 -19.68 -0.98 -10.81
CA GLN A 982 -19.80 0.42 -10.36
C GLN A 982 -19.85 1.42 -11.53
N THR A 983 -19.05 1.22 -12.59
CA THR A 983 -19.09 2.09 -13.78
C THR A 983 -20.38 1.93 -14.60
N SER A 984 -21.05 0.79 -14.53
CA SER A 984 -22.38 0.59 -15.13
C SER A 984 -23.46 1.45 -14.45
N VAL A 985 -23.37 1.57 -13.12
CA VAL A 985 -24.26 2.43 -12.32
C VAL A 985 -23.99 3.90 -12.65
N LEU A 986 -22.72 4.34 -12.64
CA LEU A 986 -22.31 5.69 -13.06
C LEU A 986 -22.82 6.03 -14.46
N HIS A 987 -22.58 5.15 -15.43
CA HIS A 987 -22.99 5.39 -16.82
C HIS A 987 -24.52 5.49 -16.95
N THR A 988 -25.28 4.67 -16.20
CA THR A 988 -26.74 4.73 -16.18
C THR A 988 -27.24 6.05 -15.57
N MET A 989 -26.65 6.51 -14.47
CA MET A 989 -26.99 7.79 -13.85
C MET A 989 -26.70 8.98 -14.78
N GLN A 990 -25.55 8.98 -15.44
CA GLN A 990 -25.20 9.98 -16.45
C GLN A 990 -26.23 10.01 -17.59
N ARG A 991 -26.67 8.85 -18.09
CA ARG A 991 -27.72 8.76 -19.13
C ARG A 991 -29.04 9.38 -18.69
N ILE A 992 -29.49 9.06 -17.47
CA ILE A 992 -30.71 9.63 -16.89
C ILE A 992 -30.63 11.15 -16.83
N LEU A 993 -29.48 11.69 -16.41
CA LEU A 993 -29.25 13.12 -16.26
C LEU A 993 -28.87 13.83 -17.58
N GLY A 994 -28.77 13.09 -18.69
CA GLY A 994 -28.37 13.63 -20.00
C GLY A 994 -26.91 14.07 -20.07
N LEU A 995 -26.05 13.51 -19.21
CA LEU A 995 -24.61 13.79 -19.12
C LEU A 995 -23.82 12.87 -20.06
N PRO A 996 -22.72 13.35 -20.64
CA PRO A 996 -21.76 12.47 -21.29
C PRO A 996 -20.98 11.63 -20.25
N PRO A 997 -20.44 10.46 -20.66
CA PRO A 997 -19.41 9.77 -19.88
C PRO A 997 -18.23 10.71 -19.59
N MET A 998 -17.65 10.57 -18.40
CA MET A 998 -16.51 11.33 -17.92
C MET A 998 -15.21 10.83 -18.54
N ASN A 999 -15.04 9.51 -18.69
CA ASN A 999 -13.80 8.88 -19.12
C ASN A 999 -14.06 7.67 -20.06
N GLN A 1000 -13.03 6.86 -20.34
CA GLN A 1000 -13.19 5.70 -21.23
C GLN A 1000 -13.84 4.50 -20.50
N MET A 1001 -13.69 4.39 -19.18
CA MET A 1001 -14.19 3.25 -18.40
C MET A 1001 -15.71 3.30 -18.20
N ASP A 1002 -16.27 4.49 -17.94
CA ASP A 1002 -17.72 4.65 -17.92
C ASP A 1002 -18.31 4.59 -19.34
N ALA A 1003 -17.64 5.12 -20.37
CA ALA A 1003 -18.07 5.01 -21.77
C ALA A 1003 -18.13 3.56 -22.30
N THR A 1004 -17.31 2.66 -21.78
CA THR A 1004 -17.37 1.23 -22.12
C THR A 1004 -18.39 0.44 -21.30
N ALA A 1005 -18.76 0.92 -20.11
CA ALA A 1005 -19.61 0.18 -19.20
C ALA A 1005 -21.02 -0.10 -19.77
N PRO A 1006 -21.62 -1.27 -19.49
CA PRO A 1006 -23.00 -1.56 -19.85
C PRO A 1006 -23.99 -0.65 -19.11
N ILE A 1007 -24.97 -0.12 -19.83
CA ILE A 1007 -26.08 0.64 -19.25
C ILE A 1007 -27.09 -0.37 -18.72
N MET A 1008 -27.69 -0.10 -17.56
CA MET A 1008 -28.56 -1.02 -16.84
C MET A 1008 -29.97 -1.13 -17.44
N PHE A 1009 -30.14 -1.18 -18.77
CA PHE A 1009 -31.46 -1.20 -19.43
C PHE A 1009 -32.35 -2.36 -18.95
N ASP A 1010 -31.77 -3.52 -18.64
CA ASP A 1010 -32.50 -4.66 -18.07
C ASP A 1010 -33.09 -4.37 -16.68
N CYS A 1011 -32.75 -3.28 -16.02
CA CYS A 1011 -33.40 -2.92 -14.76
C CYS A 1011 -34.69 -2.14 -14.97
N PHE A 1012 -34.86 -1.48 -16.13
CA PHE A 1012 -35.87 -0.44 -16.32
C PHE A 1012 -37.02 -0.82 -17.26
N GLN A 1013 -38.13 -0.12 -17.10
CA GLN A 1013 -39.30 -0.10 -17.97
C GLN A 1013 -39.88 1.33 -18.02
N ASP A 1014 -40.54 1.70 -19.11
CA ASP A 1014 -41.04 3.07 -19.28
C ASP A 1014 -42.40 3.32 -18.61
N THR A 1015 -43.11 2.27 -18.19
CA THR A 1015 -44.39 2.40 -17.49
C THR A 1015 -44.15 2.42 -15.97
N PRO A 1016 -44.52 3.50 -15.26
CA PRO A 1016 -44.25 3.62 -13.84
C PRO A 1016 -45.19 2.76 -12.99
N ASP A 1017 -44.64 2.08 -11.99
CA ASP A 1017 -45.37 1.54 -10.83
C ASP A 1017 -45.12 2.42 -9.60
N LEU A 1018 -46.08 3.28 -9.30
CA LEU A 1018 -46.02 4.26 -8.22
C LEU A 1018 -46.23 3.65 -6.82
N THR A 1019 -46.29 2.32 -6.67
CA THR A 1019 -46.42 1.68 -5.36
C THR A 1019 -45.26 2.11 -4.45
N PRO A 1020 -45.54 2.73 -3.29
CA PRO A 1020 -44.48 3.19 -2.39
C PRO A 1020 -43.79 2.00 -1.71
N TYR A 1021 -42.55 2.21 -1.29
CA TYR A 1021 -41.81 1.32 -0.42
C TYR A 1021 -42.20 1.58 1.05
N GLU A 1022 -42.16 0.53 1.87
CA GLU A 1022 -42.38 0.60 3.31
C GLU A 1022 -41.21 -0.08 4.01
N SER A 1023 -40.54 0.67 4.88
CA SER A 1023 -39.37 0.18 5.60
C SER A 1023 -39.77 -0.84 6.68
N VAL A 1024 -38.87 -1.76 6.97
CA VAL A 1024 -39.08 -2.81 7.99
C VAL A 1024 -38.07 -2.61 9.09
N VAL A 1025 -38.51 -2.60 10.35
CA VAL A 1025 -37.59 -2.55 11.49
C VAL A 1025 -36.92 -3.93 11.65
N PRO A 1026 -35.57 -4.01 11.64
CA PRO A 1026 -34.85 -5.26 11.90
C PRO A 1026 -35.16 -5.85 13.28
N GLU A 1027 -35.06 -7.17 13.40
CA GLU A 1027 -35.25 -7.86 14.69
C GLU A 1027 -34.08 -7.59 15.66
N THR A 1028 -32.90 -7.29 15.11
CA THR A 1028 -31.71 -6.97 15.89
C THR A 1028 -31.78 -5.54 16.45
N PRO A 1029 -31.66 -5.33 17.77
CA PRO A 1029 -31.61 -3.99 18.35
C PRO A 1029 -30.37 -3.21 17.87
N LEU A 1030 -30.59 -2.00 17.37
CA LEU A 1030 -29.53 -1.13 16.83
C LEU A 1030 -28.48 -0.73 17.89
N ASN A 1031 -28.91 -0.67 19.16
CA ASN A 1031 -28.06 -0.36 20.31
C ASN A 1031 -27.60 -1.62 21.06
N LYS A 1032 -27.54 -2.78 20.39
CA LYS A 1032 -26.90 -3.97 20.95
C LYS A 1032 -25.38 -3.73 20.99
N ILE A 1033 -24.89 -3.30 22.15
CA ILE A 1033 -23.47 -2.98 22.38
C ILE A 1033 -22.67 -4.23 22.77
N VAL A 1034 -21.42 -4.30 22.34
CA VAL A 1034 -20.44 -5.26 22.83
C VAL A 1034 -19.95 -4.82 24.21
N VAL A 1035 -20.31 -5.57 25.26
CA VAL A 1035 -20.04 -5.21 26.67
C VAL A 1035 -18.69 -5.73 27.23
N GLY A 1036 -17.92 -6.47 26.42
CA GLY A 1036 -16.61 -7.04 26.79
C GLY A 1036 -16.58 -8.58 26.80
N PRO A 1037 -15.37 -9.20 26.84
CA PRO A 1037 -15.18 -10.63 26.63
C PRO A 1037 -15.85 -11.52 27.69
N GLU A 1038 -16.03 -11.03 28.93
CA GLU A 1038 -16.62 -11.82 30.02
C GLU A 1038 -18.11 -12.11 29.85
N ALA A 1039 -18.81 -11.38 28.96
CA ALA A 1039 -20.20 -11.65 28.62
C ALA A 1039 -20.37 -12.73 27.54
N TYR A 1040 -19.26 -13.26 27.00
CA TYR A 1040 -19.26 -14.21 25.90
C TYR A 1040 -18.66 -15.56 26.31
N PRO A 1041 -19.05 -16.66 25.64
CA PRO A 1041 -18.45 -17.98 25.85
C PRO A 1041 -16.93 -17.95 25.68
N GLU A 1042 -16.22 -18.83 26.39
CA GLU A 1042 -14.74 -18.85 26.43
C GLU A 1042 -14.11 -18.96 25.03
N ASN A 1043 -14.70 -19.73 24.12
CA ASN A 1043 -14.24 -19.89 22.73
C ASN A 1043 -14.34 -18.60 21.89
N MET A 1044 -15.18 -17.64 22.29
CA MET A 1044 -15.32 -16.35 21.62
C MET A 1044 -14.29 -15.31 22.07
N LYS A 1045 -13.66 -15.47 23.25
CA LYS A 1045 -12.75 -14.46 23.84
C LYS A 1045 -11.56 -14.14 22.94
N LYS A 1046 -11.07 -15.11 22.17
CA LYS A 1046 -9.98 -14.90 21.19
C LYS A 1046 -10.32 -13.85 20.12
N TRP A 1047 -11.59 -13.69 19.75
CA TRP A 1047 -12.01 -12.71 18.75
C TRP A 1047 -12.02 -11.27 19.30
N PHE A 1048 -12.13 -11.10 20.62
CA PHE A 1048 -11.91 -9.82 21.27
C PHE A 1048 -10.43 -9.42 21.23
N VAL A 1049 -9.54 -10.38 21.48
CA VAL A 1049 -8.09 -10.16 21.37
C VAL A 1049 -7.71 -9.83 19.92
N ALA A 1050 -8.23 -10.59 18.95
CA ALA A 1050 -8.04 -10.29 17.53
C ALA A 1050 -8.51 -8.88 17.19
N THR A 1051 -9.74 -8.52 17.59
CA THR A 1051 -10.28 -7.16 17.37
C THR A 1051 -9.42 -6.07 18.03
N ALA A 1052 -8.91 -6.29 19.24
CA ALA A 1052 -8.09 -5.30 19.95
C ALA A 1052 -6.73 -5.05 19.29
N ASN A 1053 -6.29 -5.95 18.40
CA ASN A 1053 -5.06 -5.79 17.62
C ASN A 1053 -5.30 -5.12 16.25
N GLU A 1054 -6.55 -4.83 15.89
CA GLU A 1054 -6.91 -4.13 14.66
C GLU A 1054 -7.05 -2.62 14.87
N ASP A 1055 -6.84 -1.84 13.81
CA ASP A 1055 -7.09 -0.40 13.79
C ASP A 1055 -8.43 -0.09 13.10
N PHE A 1056 -9.40 0.41 13.86
CA PHE A 1056 -10.72 0.86 13.36
C PHE A 1056 -10.84 2.39 13.34
N GLU A 1057 -9.75 3.14 13.57
CA GLU A 1057 -9.77 4.61 13.56
C GLU A 1057 -9.82 5.20 12.14
N GLY A 1058 -9.58 4.40 11.10
CA GLY A 1058 -9.72 4.79 9.70
C GLY A 1058 -10.13 3.63 8.79
N PHE A 1059 -10.48 3.97 7.55
CA PHE A 1059 -10.82 3.05 6.47
C PHE A 1059 -9.77 1.95 6.27
N ASP A 1060 -10.21 0.70 6.20
CA ASP A 1060 -9.41 -0.49 5.83
C ASP A 1060 -8.05 -0.62 6.53
N ARG A 1061 -7.90 -0.04 7.72
CA ARG A 1061 -6.67 -0.19 8.50
C ARG A 1061 -6.61 -1.53 9.24
N ALA A 1062 -7.77 -2.14 9.49
CA ALA A 1062 -7.88 -3.50 9.97
C ALA A 1062 -7.45 -4.49 8.89
N ASP A 1063 -6.75 -5.56 9.28
CA ASP A 1063 -6.48 -6.68 8.39
C ASP A 1063 -7.81 -7.35 7.99
N GLU A 1064 -8.15 -7.23 6.71
CA GLU A 1064 -9.46 -7.67 6.22
C GLU A 1064 -9.74 -9.18 6.37
N ASP A 1065 -8.75 -10.09 6.29
CA ASP A 1065 -9.00 -11.52 6.54
C ASP A 1065 -9.32 -11.74 8.02
N THR A 1066 -8.58 -11.08 8.90
CA THR A 1066 -8.83 -11.11 10.35
C THR A 1066 -10.20 -10.52 10.68
N LEU A 1067 -10.54 -9.37 10.09
CA LEU A 1067 -11.87 -8.76 10.22
C LEU A 1067 -12.97 -9.71 9.74
N ASN A 1068 -12.86 -10.29 8.55
CA ASN A 1068 -13.85 -11.22 8.02
C ASN A 1068 -14.05 -12.45 8.94
N ARG A 1069 -12.98 -12.98 9.55
CA ARG A 1069 -13.09 -14.05 10.56
C ARG A 1069 -13.81 -13.57 11.82
N ILE A 1070 -13.48 -12.38 12.32
CA ILE A 1070 -14.17 -11.77 13.47
C ILE A 1070 -15.66 -11.66 13.16
N LEU A 1071 -16.03 -11.15 11.97
CA LEU A 1071 -17.42 -10.96 11.55
C LEU A 1071 -18.17 -12.30 11.40
N TRP A 1072 -17.55 -13.29 10.75
CA TRP A 1072 -18.11 -14.64 10.62
C TRP A 1072 -18.44 -15.26 11.97
N HIS A 1073 -17.46 -15.25 12.90
CA HIS A 1073 -17.66 -15.86 14.21
C HIS A 1073 -18.57 -15.03 15.12
N ALA A 1074 -18.64 -13.70 14.94
CA ALA A 1074 -19.66 -12.88 15.58
C ALA A 1074 -21.07 -13.22 15.10
N ALA A 1075 -21.24 -13.61 13.83
CA ALA A 1075 -22.53 -13.98 13.25
C ALA A 1075 -22.94 -15.43 13.56
N ARG A 1076 -21.99 -16.37 13.54
CA ARG A 1076 -22.24 -17.83 13.58
C ARG A 1076 -21.85 -18.51 14.89
N GLY A 1077 -21.04 -17.85 15.71
CA GLY A 1077 -20.36 -18.47 16.85
C GLY A 1077 -19.07 -19.21 16.44
N ASP A 1078 -18.22 -19.52 17.42
CA ASP A 1078 -16.92 -20.15 17.16
C ASP A 1078 -17.00 -21.64 16.79
N ASP A 1079 -18.14 -22.29 17.05
CA ASP A 1079 -18.36 -23.71 16.74
C ASP A 1079 -18.57 -23.97 15.24
N VAL A 1080 -18.85 -22.91 14.45
CA VAL A 1080 -19.02 -22.99 13.00
C VAL A 1080 -17.69 -22.64 12.32
N PRO A 1081 -17.06 -23.57 11.57
CA PRO A 1081 -15.81 -23.29 10.89
C PRO A 1081 -15.92 -22.12 9.93
N TYR A 1082 -14.87 -21.30 9.87
CA TYR A 1082 -14.74 -20.23 8.87
C TYR A 1082 -14.70 -20.81 7.46
N PRO A 1083 -15.44 -20.25 6.48
CA PRO A 1083 -15.53 -20.72 5.09
C PRO A 1083 -14.25 -20.39 4.30
N ALA A 1084 -13.11 -20.92 4.72
CA ALA A 1084 -11.82 -20.62 4.11
C ALA A 1084 -11.74 -21.04 2.62
N GLU A 1085 -12.62 -21.93 2.15
CA GLU A 1085 -12.73 -22.31 0.74
C GLU A 1085 -13.37 -21.25 -0.16
N TRP A 1086 -14.11 -20.29 0.41
CA TRP A 1086 -14.78 -19.18 -0.28
C TRP A 1086 -14.20 -17.81 0.10
N ALA A 1087 -13.52 -17.73 1.25
CA ALA A 1087 -12.72 -16.58 1.62
C ALA A 1087 -11.47 -16.51 0.74
N GLY A 1088 -11.27 -15.38 0.06
CA GLY A 1088 -10.19 -15.21 -0.90
C GLY A 1088 -10.48 -15.88 -2.25
N ALA A 1089 -9.92 -17.06 -2.50
CA ALA A 1089 -9.86 -17.71 -3.81
C ALA A 1089 -11.09 -18.57 -4.19
N HIS A 1090 -11.95 -18.16 -5.13
CA HIS A 1090 -13.14 -18.94 -5.56
C HIS A 1090 -13.23 -19.19 -7.07
N GLY A 1091 -14.02 -20.20 -7.46
CA GLY A 1091 -13.73 -21.04 -8.62
C GLY A 1091 -14.65 -20.97 -9.83
N ARG A 1092 -15.55 -19.97 -9.96
CA ARG A 1092 -16.43 -19.90 -11.14
C ARG A 1092 -15.99 -18.85 -12.16
N GLY A 1093 -15.65 -17.64 -11.73
CA GLY A 1093 -15.16 -16.60 -12.64
C GLY A 1093 -16.17 -16.11 -13.67
N LEU A 1094 -15.97 -14.87 -14.15
CA LEU A 1094 -16.90 -14.19 -15.07
C LEU A 1094 -17.18 -14.97 -16.37
N LYS A 1095 -16.19 -15.72 -16.86
CA LYS A 1095 -16.25 -16.43 -18.15
C LYS A 1095 -17.14 -17.68 -18.13
N GLN A 1096 -17.15 -18.44 -17.03
CA GLN A 1096 -17.97 -19.66 -16.95
C GLN A 1096 -19.48 -19.35 -16.90
N ARG A 1097 -19.84 -18.11 -16.57
CA ARG A 1097 -21.22 -17.60 -16.50
C ARG A 1097 -21.82 -17.21 -17.86
N GLY A 1098 -21.08 -17.36 -18.96
CA GLY A 1098 -21.59 -17.04 -20.31
C GLY A 1098 -21.93 -15.56 -20.48
N LEU A 1099 -21.23 -14.68 -19.75
CA LEU A 1099 -21.52 -13.25 -19.70
C LEU A 1099 -21.11 -12.59 -21.02
N ILE A 1100 -22.11 -12.33 -21.84
CA ILE A 1100 -22.01 -11.54 -23.06
C ILE A 1100 -22.48 -10.13 -22.68
N ILE A 1101 -21.68 -9.10 -22.98
CA ILE A 1101 -22.24 -7.74 -23.06
C ILE A 1101 -23.20 -7.84 -24.23
N SER A 1102 -24.51 -7.69 -23.99
CA SER A 1102 -25.54 -7.92 -25.02
C SER A 1102 -25.08 -7.41 -26.38
N GLU A 1103 -24.85 -8.34 -27.33
CA GLU A 1103 -24.42 -8.01 -28.69
C GLU A 1103 -25.48 -7.19 -29.45
N GLU A 1104 -26.71 -7.10 -28.91
CA GLU A 1104 -27.84 -6.38 -29.52
C GLU A 1104 -27.64 -4.86 -29.69
N ASP A 1105 -26.51 -4.30 -29.25
CA ASP A 1105 -26.13 -2.91 -29.55
C ASP A 1105 -25.07 -2.78 -30.68
N ASP A 1106 -24.53 -3.89 -31.21
CA ASP A 1106 -23.49 -3.89 -32.26
C ASP A 1106 -24.02 -3.89 -33.71
N ASP A 1107 -25.32 -4.10 -33.92
CA ASP A 1107 -25.94 -4.22 -35.25
C ASP A 1107 -26.73 -2.97 -35.74
N ASP A 1108 -26.62 -1.80 -35.07
CA ASP A 1108 -27.23 -0.52 -35.52
C ASP A 1108 -26.21 0.61 -35.78
#